data_AF-A0A933MDY8-F1
#
_entry.id   AF-A0A933MDY8-F1
#
_cell.length_a   1.000
_cell.length_b   1.000
_cell.length_c   1.000
_cell.angle_alpha   90.00
_cell.angle_beta   90.00
_cell.angle_gamma   90.00
#
_symmetry.space_group_name_H-M   'P 1'
#
loop_
_entity.id
_entity.type
_entity.pdbx_description
1 polymer ?
#
loop_
_entity_poly.entity_id
_entity_poly.type
_entity_poly.pdbx_seq_one_letter_code
_entity_poly.pdbx_strand_id
1 'polypeptide(L)'
;MRWPITDAFGTKLERERLLKGVAAEFPGGFRLTLDDEGAVLSVRPADRTHPRLEHAWSWLKDRLAGLSVRLSVEDLRPGEPGRLEDDRRIPVLTVALVEVPGEGPELHAAVRVLLERLGFQPSRLERQGPLESAPTGQRLSRGRSGRSASGLDRAPTRSESPGKLEEADVLACVGRAMAGALPVFKLDPGDAVLVGLDSAGALTGPIHAGKGPFFLAWRRPGNGQGMKPGLFIAAALEGRCLQWLAEAGREFPEPALTGFRVLLDGLERGILRRPTVAVDAPKGTDVVVDPHRCRRCGVCADICPAGRLKPGGTSRPGGLKPCLRCFDCVEACPQDALRPAYAFTSAMRGEAACDRPGWLSRLRGCAGPPLPAPFPPTYLRPKAGSPKRPRYILGLAVNTMQEHAAALLKDGRLVGAVEEEKLSRIRHYGWPAPGERRYGFTIEESFCRRSVRLLLSKEGITLDDVDLIAVNGLPPRYGMGYAASAPDVPQGGTTAPLPVIRTGRLMFIPHHLCHAASAFRVSGQKDAWVLTVDGRGERQTAALFRAQGGSLRQVYELLSLVRRSIGGVYESVTRLLGFGAHGQGIVMALAGFGRPGMAFDRYLSWKGPGAMSINEDLGPEIRELERRGAEALKPAHRDLAASLQSALESAALDILQRFVPAKPAGLCLAGGVALNCRMNQLIRERFRPTRMFVQPGANDAGTALGAALEACAMTDPKFKPFVMEDAFLGPQFSEAEVAGVLERSGLSCRRPDDVCREAAELLSRGKVLGWFQGRLEFGPRALGGRSILADPRGPKMKDRVNAVKKRHPWRPFGPSILAGREAEWFEDPFDSRFMLFTVGIRKGKASAIPAVLHEDGTTRPQSVHARSSPLYHRLISEFDRLTGVPMVLNTSFNRKGEPLVCAPQEAVEAFKEMGLDALVIGPFIATNEARAKRRPRKSAAKPAGGRRLSLRLTVECDLDCPHCTIRDLRGLPGRSYEDALAALSAGRGAGCDELVVMRGEGTLWPGLAELCAEARGMGYRFIQLQTHARAFARPQARESLLAAVDGAEVVLLAPDEALHEALCGVPGSFREALMGIKVLLGAGKAVLVTVPVLRRNLGRLEAFAALLKKLGAPRVQFNFPRPVQLARGVVIEPLPRLSDAAEAVRRGARAALGAGLKVSTEGLPLCLLDADLRPGAESAGAWERFRADDLNGLHDGLGSQIQDRPEPRACRRCGLRKKCPRTWPLYLEIFGSGELRPLLDG
;
A
#
# COMPACT_ATOMS: atom_id res chain seq x y z
N MET A 1 2.08 38.05 -19.17
CA MET A 1 2.17 37.38 -20.50
C MET A 1 2.87 36.03 -20.33
N ARG A 2 2.60 35.03 -21.17
CA ARG A 2 3.17 33.67 -21.06
C ARG A 2 4.00 33.32 -22.31
N TRP A 3 5.15 32.66 -22.13
CA TRP A 3 6.00 32.18 -23.23
C TRP A 3 6.58 30.78 -22.95
N PRO A 4 6.39 29.78 -23.82
CA PRO A 4 7.02 28.45 -23.71
C PRO A 4 8.55 28.47 -23.86
N ILE A 5 9.32 28.01 -22.87
CA ILE A 5 10.80 28.04 -22.88
C ILE A 5 11.41 27.27 -24.06
N THR A 6 10.67 26.36 -24.70
CA THR A 6 11.14 25.61 -25.88
C THR A 6 11.40 26.47 -27.11
N ASP A 7 10.73 27.64 -27.20
CA ASP A 7 10.69 28.45 -28.42
C ASP A 7 11.58 29.72 -28.31
N ALA A 8 12.05 30.06 -27.10
CA ALA A 8 12.81 31.29 -26.83
C ALA A 8 14.35 31.14 -26.86
N PHE A 9 14.88 29.91 -26.76
CA PHE A 9 16.32 29.67 -26.58
C PHE A 9 16.88 28.79 -27.69
N GLY A 10 17.79 29.39 -28.47
CA GLY A 10 18.35 28.84 -29.70
C GLY A 10 19.14 27.56 -29.49
N THR A 11 19.71 27.33 -28.30
CA THR A 11 20.46 26.10 -28.01
C THR A 11 20.03 25.41 -26.72
N LYS A 12 20.21 24.09 -26.68
CA LYS A 12 19.99 23.25 -25.48
C LYS A 12 20.86 23.71 -24.30
N LEU A 13 22.05 24.24 -24.58
CA LEU A 13 23.01 24.72 -23.57
C LEU A 13 22.51 25.97 -22.84
N GLU A 14 21.84 26.89 -23.54
CA GLU A 14 21.27 28.11 -22.94
C GLU A 14 20.07 27.79 -22.02
N ARG A 15 19.25 26.79 -22.39
CA ARG A 15 18.15 26.29 -21.55
C ARG A 15 18.65 25.67 -20.26
N GLU A 16 19.73 24.88 -20.34
CA GLU A 16 20.34 24.26 -19.17
C GLU A 16 21.04 25.27 -18.25
N ARG A 17 21.57 26.37 -18.79
CA ARG A 17 22.13 27.48 -17.99
C ARG A 17 21.04 28.22 -17.21
N LEU A 18 19.92 28.53 -17.87
CA LEU A 18 18.79 29.22 -17.23
C LEU A 18 18.21 28.39 -16.06
N LEU A 19 18.01 27.08 -16.25
CA LEU A 19 17.50 26.17 -15.22
C LEU A 19 18.47 25.94 -14.05
N LYS A 20 19.72 26.38 -14.19
CA LYS A 20 20.76 26.31 -13.14
C LYS A 20 21.05 27.69 -12.51
N GLY A 21 20.27 28.72 -12.81
CA GLY A 21 20.45 30.07 -12.27
C GLY A 21 21.60 30.87 -12.92
N VAL A 22 22.11 30.45 -14.08
CA VAL A 22 23.24 31.09 -14.77
C VAL A 22 22.74 31.97 -15.91
N ALA A 23 23.35 33.15 -16.10
CA ALA A 23 22.92 34.13 -17.11
C ALA A 23 22.88 33.56 -18.54
N ALA A 24 21.84 33.89 -19.31
CA ALA A 24 21.65 33.46 -20.71
C ALA A 24 21.42 34.66 -21.64
N GLU A 25 21.95 34.62 -22.87
CA GLU A 25 21.82 35.67 -23.88
C GLU A 25 20.76 35.31 -24.94
N PHE A 26 20.03 36.32 -25.42
CA PHE A 26 18.96 36.18 -26.41
C PHE A 26 19.34 36.73 -27.79
N PRO A 27 18.71 36.23 -28.86
CA PRO A 27 18.73 36.88 -30.17
C PRO A 27 18.20 38.32 -30.06
N GLY A 28 18.99 39.31 -30.49
CA GLY A 28 18.70 40.74 -30.31
C GLY A 28 19.51 41.44 -29.21
N GLY A 29 20.41 40.73 -28.52
CA GLY A 29 21.42 41.32 -27.64
C GLY A 29 20.96 41.56 -26.21
N PHE A 30 20.01 40.77 -25.68
CA PHE A 30 19.51 40.88 -24.30
C PHE A 30 20.08 39.77 -23.42
N ARG A 31 20.31 40.02 -22.12
CA ARG A 31 20.82 39.01 -21.16
C ARG A 31 19.85 38.82 -19.98
N LEU A 32 19.45 37.59 -19.67
CA LEU A 32 18.66 37.25 -18.47
C LEU A 32 19.57 36.74 -17.35
N THR A 33 19.29 37.09 -16.10
CA THR A 33 19.93 36.48 -14.93
C THR A 33 18.87 36.15 -13.88
N LEU A 34 18.98 35.00 -13.20
CA LEU A 34 18.04 34.56 -12.16
C LEU A 34 18.76 34.57 -10.81
N ASP A 35 18.17 35.17 -9.78
CA ASP A 35 18.65 35.09 -8.40
C ASP A 35 17.68 34.27 -7.52
N ASP A 36 18.10 33.97 -6.29
CA ASP A 36 17.44 33.07 -5.36
C ASP A 36 16.11 33.61 -4.78
N GLU A 37 15.78 34.89 -4.98
CA GLU A 37 14.52 35.50 -4.53
C GLU A 37 13.49 35.74 -5.66
N GLY A 38 13.85 35.44 -6.91
CA GLY A 38 12.96 35.52 -8.05
C GLY A 38 13.35 36.60 -9.06
N ALA A 39 14.19 36.20 -10.02
CA ALA A 39 14.30 36.66 -11.39
C ALA A 39 14.16 38.17 -11.68
N VAL A 40 15.30 38.88 -11.80
CA VAL A 40 15.38 40.25 -12.33
C VAL A 40 15.91 40.25 -13.77
N LEU A 41 15.15 40.84 -14.71
CA LEU A 41 15.59 41.05 -16.09
C LEU A 41 16.54 42.27 -16.17
N SER A 42 17.85 42.07 -16.34
CA SER A 42 18.79 43.17 -16.62
C SER A 42 19.05 43.32 -18.12
N VAL A 43 18.48 44.34 -18.76
CA VAL A 43 18.69 44.57 -20.19
C VAL A 43 20.00 45.33 -20.43
N ARG A 44 21.00 44.69 -21.05
CA ARG A 44 22.20 45.35 -21.59
C ARG A 44 22.43 44.91 -23.04
N PRO A 45 22.62 45.83 -24.01
CA PRO A 45 22.79 45.46 -25.41
C PRO A 45 24.12 44.75 -25.66
N ALA A 46 24.07 43.62 -26.37
CA ALA A 46 25.23 43.11 -27.10
C ALA A 46 25.38 43.92 -28.41
N ASP A 47 26.59 44.42 -28.62
CA ASP A 47 27.00 45.36 -29.65
C ASP A 47 26.66 44.85 -31.07
N ARG A 48 25.47 45.22 -31.61
CA ARG A 48 25.13 45.12 -33.04
C ARG A 48 23.84 45.87 -33.40
N THR A 49 24.01 46.79 -34.35
CA THR A 49 23.06 47.77 -34.89
C THR A 49 21.90 47.13 -35.67
N HIS A 50 20.67 47.24 -35.16
CA HIS A 50 19.45 46.94 -35.93
C HIS A 50 18.73 48.26 -36.31
N PRO A 51 18.76 48.69 -37.60
CA PRO A 51 18.39 50.06 -38.01
C PRO A 51 16.94 50.47 -37.75
N ARG A 52 16.02 49.50 -37.58
CA ARG A 52 14.59 49.77 -37.34
C ARG A 52 14.20 49.97 -35.88
N LEU A 53 15.14 49.87 -34.94
CA LEU A 53 14.87 49.96 -33.50
C LEU A 53 15.58 51.12 -32.79
N GLU A 54 16.56 51.77 -33.41
CA GLU A 54 17.37 52.82 -32.80
C GLU A 54 16.55 54.01 -32.24
N HIS A 55 15.56 54.47 -32.99
CA HIS A 55 14.71 55.62 -32.58
C HIS A 55 13.74 55.28 -31.45
N ALA A 56 13.19 54.06 -31.41
CA ALA A 56 12.35 53.60 -30.31
C ALA A 56 13.20 53.29 -29.06
N TRP A 57 14.47 52.94 -29.25
CA TRP A 57 15.35 52.45 -28.21
C TRP A 57 15.93 53.55 -27.33
N SER A 58 16.29 54.71 -27.89
CA SER A 58 16.74 55.86 -27.08
C SER A 58 15.66 56.32 -26.10
N TRP A 59 14.39 56.23 -26.48
CA TRP A 59 13.25 56.61 -25.63
C TRP A 59 12.93 55.54 -24.56
N LEU A 60 13.08 54.25 -24.89
CA LEU A 60 12.83 53.14 -23.95
C LEU A 60 13.97 52.92 -22.94
N LYS A 61 15.23 53.17 -23.31
CA LYS A 61 16.40 52.87 -22.47
C LYS A 61 16.41 53.63 -21.13
N ASP A 62 16.00 54.90 -21.14
CA ASP A 62 16.00 55.73 -19.94
C ASP A 62 14.82 55.43 -19.00
N ARG A 63 13.68 54.98 -19.54
CA ARG A 63 12.47 54.62 -18.75
C ARG A 63 12.43 53.16 -18.29
N LEU A 64 13.17 52.26 -18.94
CA LEU A 64 13.27 50.85 -18.55
C LEU A 64 14.28 50.60 -17.41
N ALA A 65 15.16 51.56 -17.10
CA ALA A 65 16.22 51.41 -16.10
C ALA A 65 15.70 51.22 -14.65
N GLY A 66 14.41 51.46 -14.38
CA GLY A 66 13.76 51.29 -13.08
C GLY A 66 12.66 50.22 -13.03
N LEU A 67 12.44 49.47 -14.10
CA LEU A 67 11.32 48.53 -14.22
C LEU A 67 11.65 47.16 -13.59
N SER A 68 10.97 46.83 -12.49
CA SER A 68 11.08 45.52 -11.85
C SER A 68 10.06 44.55 -12.45
N VAL A 69 10.54 43.57 -13.22
CA VAL A 69 9.70 42.54 -13.86
C VAL A 69 9.83 41.24 -13.08
N ARG A 70 8.71 40.69 -12.59
CA ARG A 70 8.72 39.39 -11.90
C ARG A 70 8.52 38.27 -12.91
N LEU A 71 9.44 37.32 -12.94
CA LEU A 71 9.32 36.10 -13.76
C LEU A 71 9.07 34.90 -12.87
N SER A 72 8.02 34.14 -13.16
CA SER A 72 7.78 32.82 -12.57
C SER A 72 7.85 31.74 -13.66
N VAL A 73 8.48 30.62 -13.34
CA VAL A 73 8.47 29.43 -14.20
C VAL A 73 7.32 28.54 -13.71
N GLU A 74 6.27 28.42 -14.52
CA GLU A 74 5.14 27.53 -14.23
C GLU A 74 5.25 26.26 -15.09
N ASP A 75 5.11 25.09 -14.45
CA ASP A 75 4.91 23.83 -15.16
C ASP A 75 3.46 23.81 -15.69
N LEU A 76 3.26 23.96 -17.01
CA LEU A 76 1.94 23.71 -17.59
C LEU A 76 1.61 22.21 -17.48
N ARG A 77 0.44 21.90 -16.90
CA ARG A 77 -0.11 20.54 -16.92
C ARG A 77 -0.66 20.24 -18.31
N PRO A 78 -0.61 18.98 -18.78
CA PRO A 78 -1.26 18.61 -20.03
C PRO A 78 -2.77 18.87 -19.93
N GLY A 79 -3.33 19.75 -20.77
CA GLY A 79 -4.79 19.91 -20.89
C GLY A 79 -5.38 21.32 -21.08
N GLU A 80 -4.61 22.41 -21.19
CA GLU A 80 -5.20 23.71 -21.58
C GLU A 80 -5.36 23.84 -23.12
N PRO A 81 -6.37 24.58 -23.62
CA PRO A 81 -6.72 24.58 -25.04
C PRO A 81 -5.75 25.45 -25.86
N GLY A 82 -4.90 24.80 -26.65
CA GLY A 82 -4.06 25.42 -27.68
C GLY A 82 -2.58 24.98 -27.64
N ARG A 83 -2.23 23.94 -28.45
CA ARG A 83 -0.88 23.33 -28.72
C ARG A 83 -0.26 22.53 -27.55
N LEU A 84 0.43 21.38 -27.71
CA LEU A 84 0.88 20.48 -28.79
C LEU A 84 0.91 19.03 -28.21
N GLU A 85 0.71 18.01 -29.05
CA GLU A 85 0.36 16.60 -28.69
C GLU A 85 1.49 15.70 -28.12
N ASP A 86 2.46 16.21 -27.34
CA ASP A 86 3.56 15.36 -26.83
C ASP A 86 3.78 15.50 -25.31
N ASP A 87 3.93 14.37 -24.60
CA ASP A 87 3.82 14.18 -23.14
C ASP A 87 5.04 14.72 -22.34
N ARG A 88 5.59 15.87 -22.74
CA ARG A 88 6.70 16.55 -22.05
C ARG A 88 6.18 17.76 -21.31
N ARG A 89 6.49 17.87 -20.01
CA ARG A 89 6.30 19.11 -19.25
C ARG A 89 7.13 20.22 -19.90
N ILE A 90 6.48 21.24 -20.44
CA ILE A 90 7.14 22.41 -21.00
C ILE A 90 7.10 23.50 -19.94
N PRO A 91 8.24 23.91 -19.35
CA PRO A 91 8.25 25.03 -18.43
C PRO A 91 7.91 26.31 -19.20
N VAL A 92 6.95 27.07 -18.69
CA VAL A 92 6.48 28.33 -19.30
C VAL A 92 6.92 29.49 -18.44
N LEU A 93 7.54 30.48 -19.08
CA LEU A 93 7.94 31.72 -18.44
C LEU A 93 6.72 32.66 -18.38
N THR A 94 6.26 32.96 -17.18
CA THR A 94 5.18 33.94 -16.95
C THR A 94 5.81 35.27 -16.52
N VAL A 95 5.53 36.32 -17.28
CA VAL A 95 6.02 37.68 -17.06
C VAL A 95 4.89 38.54 -16.49
N ALA A 96 5.06 39.02 -15.26
CA ALA A 96 4.16 39.99 -14.64
C ALA A 96 4.89 41.33 -14.47
N LEU A 97 4.29 42.41 -15.00
CA LEU A 97 4.72 43.78 -14.76
C LEU A 97 4.15 44.21 -13.41
N VAL A 98 5.01 44.52 -12.46
CA VAL A 98 4.61 45.10 -11.17
C VAL A 98 4.61 46.61 -11.36
N GLU A 99 3.50 47.28 -11.06
CA GLU A 99 3.31 48.72 -11.29
C GLU A 99 4.51 49.56 -10.85
N VAL A 100 4.98 50.43 -11.74
CA VAL A 100 5.93 51.49 -11.40
C VAL A 100 5.11 52.74 -11.07
N PRO A 101 5.13 53.24 -9.82
CA PRO A 101 4.35 54.40 -9.44
C PRO A 101 4.79 55.63 -10.24
N GLY A 102 3.86 56.22 -11.01
CA GLY A 102 4.05 57.53 -11.65
C GLY A 102 4.26 57.55 -13.17
N GLU A 103 4.32 56.40 -13.85
CA GLU A 103 4.42 56.38 -15.33
C GLU A 103 3.14 55.80 -15.97
N GLY A 104 2.53 56.59 -16.86
CA GLY A 104 1.17 56.39 -17.34
C GLY A 104 0.95 55.22 -18.33
N PRO A 105 -0.30 55.08 -18.85
CA PRO A 105 -0.74 53.99 -19.73
C PRO A 105 0.14 53.78 -20.98
N GLU A 106 0.84 54.82 -21.41
CA GLU A 106 1.75 54.82 -22.55
C GLU A 106 2.99 53.93 -22.34
N LEU A 107 3.56 53.90 -21.11
CA LEU A 107 4.69 53.02 -20.80
C LEU A 107 4.23 51.55 -20.81
N HIS A 108 3.05 51.27 -20.24
CA HIS A 108 2.44 49.94 -20.28
C HIS A 108 2.16 49.48 -21.72
N ALA A 109 1.66 50.38 -22.58
CA ALA A 109 1.45 50.09 -23.99
C ALA A 109 2.77 49.84 -24.74
N ALA A 110 3.81 50.67 -24.49
CA ALA A 110 5.12 50.53 -25.11
C ALA A 110 5.83 49.23 -24.70
N VAL A 111 5.80 48.88 -23.41
CA VAL A 111 6.36 47.62 -22.90
C VAL A 111 5.57 46.43 -23.43
N ARG A 112 4.24 46.54 -23.55
CA ARG A 112 3.42 45.49 -24.15
C ARG A 112 3.76 45.27 -25.62
N VAL A 113 3.91 46.34 -26.41
CA VAL A 113 4.31 46.27 -27.82
C VAL A 113 5.72 45.73 -27.98
N LEU A 114 6.66 46.09 -27.10
CA LEU A 114 8.02 45.54 -27.09
C LEU A 114 8.01 44.03 -26.83
N LEU A 115 7.27 43.58 -25.82
CA LEU A 115 7.15 42.16 -25.46
C LEU A 115 6.40 41.36 -26.54
N GLU A 116 5.35 41.91 -27.16
CA GLU A 116 4.65 41.31 -28.31
C GLU A 116 5.59 41.19 -29.53
N ARG A 117 6.42 42.21 -29.81
CA ARG A 117 7.44 42.16 -30.89
C ARG A 117 8.57 41.18 -30.61
N LEU A 118 8.89 40.96 -29.33
CA LEU A 118 9.83 39.93 -28.95
C LEU A 118 9.20 38.53 -29.10
N GLY A 119 7.88 38.38 -28.94
CA GLY A 119 7.15 37.11 -29.16
C GLY A 119 6.25 36.65 -28.00
N PHE A 120 6.09 37.47 -26.94
CA PHE A 120 5.22 37.16 -25.79
C PHE A 120 3.74 37.29 -26.16
N GLN A 121 2.88 36.36 -25.73
CA GLN A 121 1.42 36.45 -25.95
C GLN A 121 0.63 36.85 -24.69
N PRO A 122 -0.38 37.74 -24.80
CA PRO A 122 -1.27 38.08 -23.68
C PRO A 122 -2.37 37.03 -23.47
N SER A 123 -2.54 36.56 -22.23
CA SER A 123 -3.66 35.70 -21.81
C SER A 123 -4.82 36.53 -21.25
N ARG A 124 -6.07 36.26 -21.66
CA ARG A 124 -7.28 36.92 -21.12
C ARG A 124 -7.46 36.59 -19.64
N LEU A 125 -7.52 37.60 -18.77
CA LEU A 125 -7.88 37.50 -17.36
C LEU A 125 -9.04 38.46 -17.07
N GLU A 126 -10.05 37.96 -16.36
CA GLU A 126 -11.16 38.74 -15.81
C GLU A 126 -10.64 39.85 -14.89
N ARG A 127 -11.21 41.06 -15.02
CA ARG A 127 -10.91 42.21 -14.15
C ARG A 127 -11.22 41.85 -12.69
N GLN A 128 -10.20 41.72 -11.84
CA GLN A 128 -10.38 41.93 -10.40
C GLN A 128 -10.58 43.44 -10.18
N GLY A 129 -11.60 43.80 -9.38
CA GLY A 129 -11.93 45.19 -9.07
C GLY A 129 -10.80 45.94 -8.36
N PRO A 130 -10.89 47.28 -8.29
CA PRO A 130 -9.80 48.12 -7.78
C PRO A 130 -9.50 47.82 -6.32
N LEU A 131 -8.21 47.70 -6.01
CA LEU A 131 -7.67 47.72 -4.65
C LEU A 131 -7.91 49.11 -4.06
N GLU A 132 -8.78 49.21 -3.05
CA GLU A 132 -8.93 50.44 -2.28
C GLU A 132 -7.66 50.75 -1.49
N SER A 133 -7.28 52.02 -1.58
CA SER A 133 -6.07 52.63 -1.07
C SER A 133 -6.08 52.79 0.45
N ALA A 134 -4.91 52.61 1.06
CA ALA A 134 -4.65 52.99 2.43
C ALA A 134 -4.73 54.53 2.60
N PRO A 135 -5.38 55.06 3.65
CA PRO A 135 -5.22 56.47 4.01
C PRO A 135 -4.03 56.67 4.96
N THR A 136 -3.18 57.61 4.58
CA THR A 136 -2.15 58.28 5.38
C THR A 136 -2.76 59.14 6.49
N GLY A 137 -2.01 59.35 7.58
CA GLY A 137 -2.54 59.72 8.89
C GLY A 137 -2.92 61.19 9.13
N GLN A 138 -3.60 61.44 10.27
CA GLN A 138 -3.34 62.57 11.19
C GLN A 138 -4.22 62.48 12.46
N ARG A 139 -3.74 63.16 13.51
CA ARG A 139 -4.16 63.15 14.93
C ARG A 139 -5.51 63.83 15.22
N LEU A 140 -5.93 63.71 16.50
CA LEU A 140 -6.87 64.53 17.32
C LEU A 140 -8.24 63.83 17.53
N SER A 141 -8.94 63.91 18.67
CA SER A 141 -8.63 64.18 20.08
C SER A 141 -9.84 63.73 20.95
N ARG A 142 -9.60 63.40 22.23
CA ARG A 142 -10.49 63.45 23.43
C ARG A 142 -11.95 62.91 23.38
N GLY A 143 -12.24 62.02 24.36
CA GLY A 143 -13.19 62.34 25.45
C GLY A 143 -14.28 61.32 25.86
N ARG A 144 -14.09 60.70 27.05
CA ARG A 144 -15.04 60.36 28.18
C ARG A 144 -16.39 59.65 27.86
N SER A 145 -17.04 58.81 28.69
CA SER A 145 -17.01 58.38 30.12
C SER A 145 -18.06 57.25 30.26
N GLY A 146 -17.87 56.16 31.02
CA GLY A 146 -18.19 55.98 32.46
C GLY A 146 -18.57 54.49 32.71
N ARG A 147 -17.91 53.73 33.61
CA ARG A 147 -18.28 53.36 35.03
C ARG A 147 -19.66 52.67 35.16
N SER A 148 -19.95 51.64 35.97
CA SER A 148 -19.29 50.84 37.05
C SER A 148 -20.32 49.75 37.49
N ALA A 149 -20.00 48.47 37.71
CA ALA A 149 -19.53 47.76 38.93
C ALA A 149 -20.61 47.22 39.94
N SER A 150 -20.25 46.08 40.59
CA SER A 150 -20.81 45.38 41.79
C SER A 150 -21.94 44.33 41.58
N GLY A 151 -22.02 43.17 42.26
CA GLY A 151 -21.20 42.55 43.32
C GLY A 151 -21.66 41.12 43.74
N LEU A 152 -20.69 40.38 44.33
CA LEU A 152 -20.64 39.25 45.30
C LEU A 152 -21.88 38.44 45.82
N ASP A 153 -21.75 37.10 45.67
CA ASP A 153 -21.81 35.95 46.63
C ASP A 153 -22.86 35.82 47.77
N ARG A 154 -23.57 34.65 47.82
CA ARG A 154 -23.46 33.53 48.81
C ARG A 154 -24.63 32.48 48.73
N ALA A 155 -24.33 31.23 49.12
CA ALA A 155 -25.12 29.96 49.17
C ALA A 155 -26.23 29.92 50.29
N PRO A 156 -26.99 28.82 50.66
CA PRO A 156 -26.79 27.34 50.49
C PRO A 156 -28.03 26.35 50.41
N THR A 157 -27.73 25.03 50.22
CA THR A 157 -28.34 23.74 50.72
C THR A 157 -29.80 23.20 50.52
N ARG A 158 -29.87 21.98 49.91
CA ARG A 158 -30.59 20.67 50.18
C ARG A 158 -32.15 20.46 50.21
N SER A 159 -32.54 19.38 49.46
CA SER A 159 -33.45 18.20 49.71
C SER A 159 -34.97 18.16 49.40
N GLU A 160 -35.34 17.09 48.64
CA GLU A 160 -36.51 16.17 48.71
C GLU A 160 -37.81 16.35 47.87
N SER A 161 -38.53 15.23 47.67
CA SER A 161 -39.28 14.74 46.47
C SER A 161 -40.84 14.64 46.67
N PRO A 162 -41.67 13.88 45.88
CA PRO A 162 -42.52 14.37 44.77
C PRO A 162 -44.03 13.90 44.76
N GLY A 163 -44.83 14.27 43.73
CA GLY A 163 -46.19 13.71 43.44
C GLY A 163 -46.85 14.23 42.12
N LYS A 164 -47.68 13.40 41.45
CA LYS A 164 -48.16 13.38 40.02
C LYS A 164 -49.47 14.15 39.68
N LEU A 165 -49.74 14.41 38.38
CA LEU A 165 -51.00 14.10 37.62
C LEU A 165 -50.94 14.42 36.10
N GLU A 166 -51.87 13.85 35.32
CA GLU A 166 -51.82 13.54 33.87
C GLU A 166 -52.49 14.51 32.86
N GLU A 167 -51.93 14.50 31.65
CA GLU A 167 -52.45 14.45 30.27
C GLU A 167 -53.97 14.64 29.97
N ALA A 168 -54.39 15.87 29.59
CA ALA A 168 -55.57 16.08 28.73
C ALA A 168 -55.68 17.44 27.98
N ASP A 169 -54.72 18.37 28.06
CA ASP A 169 -54.74 19.60 27.22
C ASP A 169 -53.91 19.46 25.92
N VAL A 170 -53.71 18.21 25.49
CA VAL A 170 -53.21 17.83 24.17
C VAL A 170 -54.31 18.06 23.13
N LEU A 171 -54.48 19.31 22.69
CA LEU A 171 -54.58 19.69 21.28
C LEU A 171 -55.01 21.15 21.12
N ALA A 172 -54.15 21.87 20.40
CA ALA A 172 -54.49 22.96 19.51
C ALA A 172 -55.08 24.23 20.15
N CYS A 173 -54.20 25.19 20.42
CA CYS A 173 -53.94 26.19 19.39
C CYS A 173 -52.65 26.96 19.70
N VAL A 174 -51.63 26.68 18.88
CA VAL A 174 -50.79 27.71 18.26
C VAL A 174 -50.21 28.77 19.20
N GLY A 175 -48.92 28.64 19.43
CA GLY A 175 -48.06 29.82 19.37
C GLY A 175 -47.02 29.89 20.45
N ARG A 176 -45.77 29.68 20.02
CA ARG A 176 -44.61 30.42 20.54
C ARG A 176 -44.24 30.12 22.00
N ALA A 177 -43.78 28.89 22.26
CA ALA A 177 -42.96 28.61 23.43
C ALA A 177 -41.49 28.98 23.15
N MET A 178 -41.18 30.27 23.29
CA MET A 178 -39.89 30.69 23.82
C MET A 178 -39.98 30.71 25.34
N ALA A 179 -38.87 30.32 25.97
CA ALA A 179 -38.42 30.72 27.30
C ALA A 179 -39.16 30.16 28.54
N GLY A 180 -38.45 29.31 29.29
CA GLY A 180 -38.55 29.29 30.76
C GLY A 180 -38.73 27.92 31.45
N ALA A 181 -37.62 27.43 32.03
CA ALA A 181 -37.49 26.84 33.38
C ALA A 181 -38.18 25.51 33.83
N LEU A 182 -37.31 24.52 34.16
CA LEU A 182 -37.28 23.60 35.35
C LEU A 182 -38.48 22.61 35.58
N PRO A 183 -38.46 21.53 36.41
CA PRO A 183 -37.55 21.11 37.52
C PRO A 183 -37.22 19.56 37.58
N VAL A 184 -36.70 19.12 38.74
CA VAL A 184 -36.06 17.83 39.10
C VAL A 184 -37.04 16.70 39.49
N PHE A 185 -36.73 15.44 39.11
CA PHE A 185 -37.17 14.22 39.81
C PHE A 185 -35.97 13.39 40.32
N LYS A 186 -36.11 12.81 41.52
CA LYS A 186 -35.17 11.95 42.25
C LYS A 186 -35.62 10.48 42.07
N LEU A 187 -34.73 9.58 41.63
CA LEU A 187 -34.91 8.12 41.67
C LEU A 187 -33.60 7.46 42.16
N ASP A 188 -33.77 6.36 42.89
CA ASP A 188 -32.80 5.63 43.74
C ASP A 188 -31.76 4.77 42.98
N PRO A 189 -30.72 4.23 43.66
CA PRO A 189 -29.52 3.70 43.01
C PRO A 189 -29.74 2.30 42.45
N GLY A 190 -29.96 2.16 41.13
CA GLY A 190 -30.06 0.83 40.53
C GLY A 190 -30.32 0.74 39.03
N ASP A 191 -31.16 1.60 38.44
CA ASP A 191 -31.79 1.23 37.17
C ASP A 191 -31.37 2.07 35.95
N ALA A 192 -31.04 1.38 34.86
CA ALA A 192 -30.78 1.96 33.55
C ALA A 192 -32.09 2.26 32.82
N VAL A 193 -32.23 3.46 32.24
CA VAL A 193 -33.38 3.84 31.41
C VAL A 193 -32.93 4.02 29.95
N LEU A 194 -33.66 3.38 29.03
CA LEU A 194 -33.47 3.43 27.58
C LEU A 194 -34.20 4.64 26.98
N VAL A 195 -33.53 5.40 26.10
CA VAL A 195 -34.17 6.46 25.29
C VAL A 195 -33.71 6.32 23.85
N GLY A 196 -34.66 6.30 22.90
CA GLY A 196 -34.42 6.21 21.46
C GLY A 196 -34.36 7.58 20.79
N LEU A 197 -33.72 7.63 19.62
CA LEU A 197 -33.75 8.78 18.70
C LEU A 197 -34.52 8.36 17.45
N ASP A 198 -35.40 9.21 16.95
CA ASP A 198 -36.11 8.94 15.71
C ASP A 198 -35.23 9.22 14.46
N SER A 199 -35.78 8.93 13.28
CA SER A 199 -35.09 9.06 11.98
C SER A 199 -34.69 10.49 11.59
N ALA A 200 -35.10 11.50 12.36
CA ALA A 200 -34.65 12.88 12.19
C ALA A 200 -33.62 13.32 13.26
N GLY A 201 -33.27 12.44 14.21
CA GLY A 201 -32.28 12.72 15.25
C GLY A 201 -32.83 13.51 16.44
N ALA A 202 -34.16 13.57 16.61
CA ALA A 202 -34.78 14.18 17.79
C ALA A 202 -34.97 13.14 18.91
N LEU A 203 -34.74 13.57 20.16
CA LEU A 203 -35.10 12.79 21.36
C LEU A 203 -36.62 12.75 21.47
N THR A 204 -37.22 11.65 21.04
CA THR A 204 -38.63 11.37 21.33
C THR A 204 -38.71 10.55 22.61
N GLY A 205 -39.74 10.82 23.42
CA GLY A 205 -40.02 10.11 24.67
C GLY A 205 -40.24 8.60 24.47
N PRO A 206 -40.61 7.86 25.52
CA PRO A 206 -40.58 6.41 25.50
C PRO A 206 -41.62 5.86 24.52
N ILE A 207 -41.17 5.47 23.32
CA ILE A 207 -42.01 4.75 22.36
C ILE A 207 -41.70 3.26 22.49
N HIS A 208 -42.78 2.50 22.64
CA HIS A 208 -42.82 1.07 22.83
C HIS A 208 -42.11 0.28 21.71
N ALA A 209 -41.58 -0.87 22.14
CA ALA A 209 -40.76 -1.84 21.42
C ALA A 209 -41.00 -1.97 19.90
N GLY A 210 -39.93 -1.72 19.13
CA GLY A 210 -39.77 -2.25 17.78
C GLY A 210 -39.07 -1.29 16.79
N LYS A 211 -37.79 -1.57 16.50
CA LYS A 211 -36.93 -0.98 15.44
C LYS A 211 -36.13 0.29 15.81
N GLY A 212 -34.90 0.09 16.31
CA GLY A 212 -33.83 1.10 16.41
C GLY A 212 -32.70 0.68 17.37
N PRO A 213 -31.42 1.06 17.15
CA PRO A 213 -30.28 0.67 17.99
C PRO A 213 -30.28 1.36 19.36
N PHE A 214 -29.90 0.63 20.43
CA PHE A 214 -29.99 1.05 21.83
C PHE A 214 -28.61 1.31 22.47
N PHE A 215 -28.50 2.24 23.44
CA PHE A 215 -27.32 2.46 24.29
C PHE A 215 -27.69 2.50 25.79
N LEU A 216 -26.80 1.99 26.66
CA LEU A 216 -26.96 1.90 28.12
C LEU A 216 -25.84 2.71 28.80
N ALA A 217 -26.14 3.58 29.77
CA ALA A 217 -25.14 4.43 30.45
C ALA A 217 -25.12 4.20 31.97
N TRP A 218 -23.91 4.10 32.56
CA TRP A 218 -23.66 3.94 34.00
C TRP A 218 -22.97 5.18 34.58
N ARG A 219 -23.30 5.59 35.82
CA ARG A 219 -22.76 6.81 36.46
C ARG A 219 -21.96 6.46 37.73
N ARG A 220 -20.78 7.06 37.93
CA ARG A 220 -20.08 7.11 39.23
C ARG A 220 -20.33 8.45 39.95
N PRO A 221 -20.41 8.47 41.30
CA PRO A 221 -20.83 9.65 42.06
C PRO A 221 -19.65 10.55 42.46
N GLY A 222 -19.95 11.85 42.58
CA GLY A 222 -19.04 12.88 43.09
C GLY A 222 -18.37 13.69 41.98
N ASN A 223 -18.82 14.94 41.83
CA ASN A 223 -18.17 16.14 41.26
C ASN A 223 -19.23 16.97 40.53
N GLY A 224 -19.75 17.99 41.23
CA GLY A 224 -20.85 18.84 40.79
C GLY A 224 -20.50 19.84 39.69
N GLN A 225 -20.15 19.36 38.50
CA GLN A 225 -20.14 20.17 37.28
C GLN A 225 -21.08 19.54 36.25
N GLY A 226 -22.10 20.31 35.85
CA GLY A 226 -23.10 19.93 34.87
C GLY A 226 -22.50 19.57 33.51
N MET A 227 -23.26 18.78 32.74
CA MET A 227 -22.88 18.24 31.43
C MET A 227 -22.33 19.31 30.49
N LYS A 228 -21.19 19.01 29.86
CA LYS A 228 -20.79 19.58 28.57
C LYS A 228 -20.80 18.46 27.51
N PRO A 229 -21.42 18.69 26.34
CA PRO A 229 -21.44 17.73 25.24
C PRO A 229 -20.04 17.62 24.64
N GLY A 230 -19.32 16.58 25.05
CA GLY A 230 -17.94 16.31 24.63
C GLY A 230 -17.47 14.93 25.11
N LEU A 231 -18.41 14.00 25.29
CA LEU A 231 -18.15 12.64 25.75
C LEU A 231 -18.57 11.64 24.66
N PHE A 232 -17.79 11.61 23.58
CA PHE A 232 -17.64 10.44 22.73
C PHE A 232 -16.13 10.28 22.51
N ILE A 233 -15.52 9.48 23.39
CA ILE A 233 -14.20 8.82 23.37
C ILE A 233 -13.83 8.61 24.86
N ALA A 234 -14.62 7.78 25.53
CA ALA A 234 -14.33 7.25 26.86
C ALA A 234 -14.92 5.83 27.01
N ALA A 235 -14.91 5.05 25.92
CA ALA A 235 -15.24 3.63 25.89
C ALA A 235 -14.01 2.78 25.48
N ALA A 236 -12.83 3.18 25.95
CA ALA A 236 -11.58 2.46 25.74
C ALA A 236 -11.23 1.50 26.89
N LEU A 237 -12.21 1.01 27.65
CA LEU A 237 -11.96 0.30 28.93
C LEU A 237 -12.82 -0.96 29.20
N GLU A 238 -13.48 -1.57 28.21
CA GLU A 238 -14.07 -2.92 28.39
C GLU A 238 -13.55 -3.93 27.35
N GLY A 239 -13.30 -5.17 27.80
CA GLY A 239 -12.75 -6.29 27.03
C GLY A 239 -13.51 -6.66 25.76
N ARG A 240 -14.70 -6.10 25.55
CA ARG A 240 -15.47 -6.24 24.31
C ARG A 240 -14.92 -5.44 23.13
N CYS A 241 -14.02 -4.46 23.30
CA CYS A 241 -13.49 -3.68 22.17
C CYS A 241 -12.46 -4.43 21.31
N LEU A 242 -11.70 -5.38 21.89
CA LEU A 242 -10.82 -6.24 21.10
C LEU A 242 -11.58 -7.41 20.48
N GLN A 243 -12.62 -7.90 21.15
CA GLN A 243 -13.57 -8.84 20.58
C GLN A 243 -14.37 -8.17 19.45
N TRP A 244 -14.78 -6.91 19.61
CA TRP A 244 -15.39 -6.08 18.57
C TRP A 244 -14.40 -5.70 17.46
N LEU A 245 -13.12 -5.42 17.71
CA LEU A 245 -12.13 -5.26 16.62
C LEU A 245 -11.78 -6.60 15.93
N ALA A 246 -12.00 -7.74 16.61
CA ALA A 246 -11.86 -9.09 16.09
C ALA A 246 -13.11 -9.61 15.36
N GLU A 247 -14.30 -9.11 15.71
CA GLU A 247 -15.61 -9.39 15.11
C GLU A 247 -15.94 -8.36 14.00
N ALA A 248 -15.67 -7.07 14.19
CA ALA A 248 -15.68 -6.02 13.15
C ALA A 248 -14.58 -6.23 12.09
N GLY A 249 -13.49 -6.94 12.44
CA GLY A 249 -12.53 -7.45 11.46
C GLY A 249 -13.07 -8.60 10.59
N ARG A 250 -14.24 -9.17 10.96
CA ARG A 250 -14.99 -10.16 10.17
C ARG A 250 -16.21 -9.55 9.46
N GLU A 251 -16.77 -8.44 9.96
CA GLU A 251 -17.99 -7.81 9.42
C GLU A 251 -17.79 -6.51 8.61
N PHE A 252 -16.58 -5.94 8.52
CA PHE A 252 -16.33 -4.78 7.66
C PHE A 252 -15.52 -5.15 6.40
N PRO A 253 -16.13 -5.11 5.20
CA PRO A 253 -15.40 -5.01 3.95
C PRO A 253 -14.82 -3.59 3.86
N GLU A 254 -13.49 -3.44 3.81
CA GLU A 254 -12.87 -2.13 3.52
C GLU A 254 -13.38 -1.56 2.17
N PRO A 255 -13.58 -0.23 2.02
CA PRO A 255 -12.77 0.84 2.63
C PRO A 255 -13.62 1.93 3.33
N ALA A 256 -13.73 1.87 4.65
CA ALA A 256 -14.33 2.95 5.46
C ALA A 256 -13.52 3.28 6.74
N LEU A 257 -12.20 3.08 6.71
CA LEU A 257 -11.28 3.49 7.79
C LEU A 257 -10.45 4.73 7.45
N THR A 258 -11.03 5.70 6.73
CA THR A 258 -10.41 7.03 6.51
C THR A 258 -10.71 8.03 7.63
N GLY A 259 -11.44 7.66 8.69
CA GLY A 259 -11.99 8.61 9.67
C GLY A 259 -11.50 8.54 11.12
N PHE A 260 -10.83 7.47 11.58
CA PHE A 260 -10.34 7.41 12.97
C PHE A 260 -8.97 8.07 13.12
N ARG A 261 -8.97 9.39 13.20
CA ARG A 261 -7.79 10.25 13.48
C ARG A 261 -7.51 10.49 14.97
N VAL A 262 -8.22 9.82 15.88
CA VAL A 262 -8.08 10.10 17.33
C VAL A 262 -7.69 8.83 18.08
N LEU A 263 -6.40 8.49 18.03
CA LEU A 263 -5.68 7.69 19.05
C LEU A 263 -4.15 7.60 18.81
N LEU A 264 -3.61 8.26 17.77
CA LEU A 264 -2.18 8.26 17.47
C LEU A 264 -1.54 9.66 17.44
N ASP A 265 -2.35 10.72 17.43
CA ASP A 265 -1.89 12.10 17.61
C ASP A 265 -1.09 12.28 18.93
N GLY A 266 -1.31 11.45 19.94
CA GLY A 266 -0.55 11.48 21.20
C GLY A 266 0.88 10.92 21.11
N LEU A 267 1.14 9.99 20.18
CA LEU A 267 2.46 9.41 19.98
C LEU A 267 3.27 10.26 19.00
N GLU A 268 2.64 10.70 17.90
CA GLU A 268 3.27 11.55 16.90
C GLU A 268 3.53 12.98 17.44
N ARG A 269 2.58 13.59 18.16
CA ARG A 269 2.78 14.92 18.77
C ARG A 269 3.60 14.90 20.06
N GLY A 270 3.71 13.74 20.73
CA GLY A 270 4.60 13.56 21.87
C GLY A 270 6.08 13.56 21.45
N ILE A 271 6.38 12.93 20.30
CA ILE A 271 7.73 12.79 19.74
C ILE A 271 8.14 14.00 18.88
N LEU A 272 7.18 14.72 18.27
CA LEU A 272 7.46 15.86 17.37
C LEU A 272 7.33 17.25 18.03
N ARG A 273 6.79 17.39 19.25
CA ARG A 273 6.85 18.66 19.99
C ARG A 273 8.22 18.82 20.64
N ARG A 274 9.21 19.25 19.84
CA ARG A 274 10.44 19.85 20.39
C ARG A 274 10.03 20.98 21.35
N PRO A 275 10.32 20.90 22.66
CA PRO A 275 10.35 22.10 23.47
C PRO A 275 11.46 22.98 22.88
N THR A 276 11.15 24.22 22.52
CA THR A 276 12.11 25.22 22.09
C THR A 276 13.00 25.60 23.28
N VAL A 277 13.94 24.72 23.65
CA VAL A 277 15.08 25.15 24.47
C VAL A 277 15.90 26.01 23.52
N ALA A 278 15.99 27.30 23.84
CA ALA A 278 16.53 28.36 23.00
C ALA A 278 17.70 27.85 22.13
N VAL A 279 17.48 27.85 20.82
CA VAL A 279 18.43 27.37 19.80
C VAL A 279 19.73 28.19 19.79
N ASP A 280 19.78 29.29 20.53
CA ASP A 280 20.89 30.24 20.61
C ASP A 280 21.70 30.13 21.92
N ALA A 281 21.47 29.12 22.76
CA ALA A 281 22.17 29.04 24.03
C ALA A 281 23.65 28.61 23.85
N PRO A 282 24.63 29.36 24.40
CA PRO A 282 26.06 29.14 24.18
C PRO A 282 26.58 27.73 24.55
N LYS A 283 27.68 27.32 23.92
CA LYS A 283 28.36 26.05 24.21
C LYS A 283 28.91 26.08 25.65
N GLY A 284 28.23 25.40 26.57
CA GLY A 284 28.63 25.32 27.98
C GLY A 284 27.51 25.64 28.96
N THR A 285 26.37 26.16 28.49
CA THR A 285 25.24 26.46 29.38
C THR A 285 24.62 25.18 29.94
N ASP A 286 24.27 25.23 31.21
CA ASP A 286 23.57 24.18 31.93
C ASP A 286 22.11 24.06 31.47
N VAL A 287 21.56 22.84 31.46
CA VAL A 287 20.11 22.65 31.38
C VAL A 287 19.55 22.99 32.75
N VAL A 288 19.05 24.21 32.89
CA VAL A 288 18.49 24.70 34.14
C VAL A 288 17.10 24.11 34.33
N VAL A 289 16.92 23.36 35.40
CA VAL A 289 15.62 22.89 35.85
C VAL A 289 14.94 24.05 36.56
N ASP A 290 13.69 24.35 36.21
CA ASP A 290 12.93 25.38 36.91
C ASP A 290 12.71 24.91 38.37
N PRO A 291 13.37 25.55 39.36
CA PRO A 291 13.32 25.10 40.74
C PRO A 291 11.93 25.30 41.36
N HIS A 292 11.08 26.15 40.77
CA HIS A 292 9.71 26.39 41.23
C HIS A 292 8.72 25.35 40.67
N ARG A 293 9.04 24.73 39.54
CA ARG A 293 8.25 23.62 38.95
C ARG A 293 8.75 22.25 39.40
N CYS A 294 10.02 22.14 39.79
CA CYS A 294 10.62 20.90 40.24
C CYS A 294 10.26 20.58 41.70
N ARG A 295 9.46 19.52 41.94
CA ARG A 295 9.25 18.96 43.29
C ARG A 295 10.23 17.84 43.63
N ARG A 296 11.36 17.75 42.92
CA ARG A 296 12.43 16.77 43.15
C ARG A 296 12.02 15.29 43.03
N CYS A 297 11.14 14.96 42.07
CA CYS A 297 10.63 13.59 41.87
C CYS A 297 11.64 12.54 41.34
N GLY A 298 12.85 12.94 40.97
CA GLY A 298 13.94 12.01 40.58
C GLY A 298 13.87 11.43 39.16
N VAL A 299 12.68 11.33 38.56
CA VAL A 299 12.43 10.68 37.25
C VAL A 299 13.42 11.07 36.17
N CYS A 300 13.76 12.36 36.06
CA CYS A 300 14.66 12.85 35.03
C CYS A 300 16.11 12.42 35.19
N ALA A 301 16.56 12.15 36.42
CA ALA A 301 17.91 11.63 36.70
C ALA A 301 18.00 10.15 36.31
N ASP A 302 16.95 9.37 36.59
CA ASP A 302 16.91 7.92 36.34
C ASP A 302 16.88 7.58 34.84
N ILE A 303 16.27 8.43 34.03
CA ILE A 303 16.07 8.19 32.59
C ILE A 303 17.03 8.98 31.71
N CYS A 304 17.89 9.85 32.26
CA CYS A 304 18.79 10.66 31.45
C CYS A 304 19.85 9.77 30.79
N PRO A 305 19.79 9.53 29.46
CA PRO A 305 20.68 8.56 28.81
C PRO A 305 22.14 9.02 28.81
N ALA A 306 22.40 10.29 29.11
CA ALA A 306 23.73 10.89 29.15
C ALA A 306 24.26 11.14 30.58
N GLY A 307 23.51 10.78 31.62
CA GLY A 307 23.90 11.01 33.03
C GLY A 307 24.14 12.47 33.41
N ARG A 308 23.53 13.41 32.68
CA ARG A 308 23.75 14.86 32.82
C ARG A 308 22.92 15.51 33.92
N LEU A 309 21.90 14.83 34.44
CA LEU A 309 21.01 15.30 35.52
C LEU A 309 21.24 14.51 36.80
N LYS A 310 21.37 15.21 37.93
CA LYS A 310 21.48 14.64 39.28
C LYS A 310 20.10 14.52 39.97
N PRO A 311 19.97 13.63 40.98
CA PRO A 311 18.80 13.61 41.87
C PRO A 311 18.53 15.01 42.45
N GLY A 312 17.27 15.45 42.38
CA GLY A 312 16.89 16.82 42.73
C GLY A 312 16.88 17.81 41.56
N GLY A 313 17.22 17.39 40.33
CA GLY A 313 17.09 18.21 39.13
C GLY A 313 18.18 19.28 39.01
N THR A 314 19.43 18.93 39.22
CA THR A 314 20.57 19.84 38.96
C THR A 314 21.45 19.24 37.86
N SER A 315 21.92 20.05 36.92
CA SER A 315 22.77 19.61 35.80
C SER A 315 24.25 19.50 36.19
N ARG A 316 25.03 18.77 35.40
CA ARG A 316 26.50 18.85 35.40
C ARG A 316 26.99 19.78 34.27
N PRO A 317 28.02 20.60 34.50
CA PRO A 317 28.60 21.41 33.44
C PRO A 317 29.08 20.53 32.28
N GLY A 318 28.69 20.90 31.06
CA GLY A 318 29.11 20.22 29.84
C GLY A 318 28.11 20.35 28.71
N GLY A 319 28.16 21.49 28.01
CA GLY A 319 27.58 21.79 26.68
C GLY A 319 26.16 21.29 26.36
N LEU A 320 25.24 22.20 26.00
CA LEU A 320 23.85 21.93 25.60
C LEU A 320 23.58 20.96 24.44
N LYS A 321 24.55 20.77 23.52
CA LYS A 321 24.34 20.01 22.27
C LYS A 321 23.76 18.60 22.45
N PRO A 322 24.14 17.80 23.47
CA PRO A 322 23.58 16.46 23.70
C PRO A 322 22.15 16.50 24.25
N CYS A 323 21.81 17.44 25.15
CA CYS A 323 20.47 17.55 25.73
C CYS A 323 19.44 18.04 24.69
N LEU A 324 19.85 18.95 23.80
CA LEU A 324 19.07 19.43 22.65
C LEU A 324 18.75 18.36 21.59
N ARG A 325 19.31 17.14 21.70
CA ARG A 325 19.11 16.06 20.72
C ARG A 325 18.24 14.91 21.24
N CYS A 326 18.29 14.58 22.53
CA CYS A 326 17.55 13.42 23.07
C CYS A 326 16.19 13.75 23.70
N PHE A 327 16.01 14.90 24.38
CA PHE A 327 14.78 15.35 25.05
C PHE A 327 14.05 14.37 26.01
N ASP A 328 14.56 13.16 26.23
CA ASP A 328 13.86 12.10 26.98
C ASP A 328 13.51 12.51 28.42
N CYS A 329 14.42 13.19 29.11
CA CYS A 329 14.16 13.70 30.46
C CYS A 329 13.11 14.82 30.50
N VAL A 330 12.97 15.60 29.42
CA VAL A 330 11.97 16.66 29.28
C VAL A 330 10.60 16.06 28.99
N GLU A 331 10.53 15.07 28.10
CA GLU A 331 9.29 14.38 27.71
C GLU A 331 8.70 13.54 28.85
N ALA A 332 9.55 12.93 29.67
CA ALA A 332 9.13 12.07 30.77
C ALA A 332 9.13 12.79 32.14
N CYS A 333 9.42 14.09 32.21
CA CYS A 333 9.26 14.87 33.43
C CYS A 333 7.76 15.01 33.77
N PRO A 334 7.25 14.41 34.87
CA PRO A 334 5.81 14.45 35.18
C PRO A 334 5.31 15.84 35.63
N GLN A 335 6.23 16.80 35.77
CA GLN A 335 6.00 18.13 36.36
C GLN A 335 6.35 19.26 35.39
N ASP A 336 6.77 18.94 34.16
CA ASP A 336 7.25 19.92 33.17
C ASP A 336 8.41 20.82 33.67
N ALA A 337 9.11 20.42 34.73
CA ALA A 337 10.17 21.20 35.38
C ALA A 337 11.41 21.42 34.50
N LEU A 338 11.54 20.63 33.44
CA LEU A 338 12.64 20.67 32.47
C LEU A 338 12.28 21.39 31.17
N ARG A 339 11.04 21.90 31.04
CA ARG A 339 10.62 22.68 29.86
C ARG A 339 11.08 24.14 30.00
N PRO A 340 11.58 24.75 28.93
CA PRO A 340 11.99 26.15 28.95
C PRO A 340 10.76 27.04 29.23
N ALA A 341 10.91 28.00 30.16
CA ALA A 341 9.99 29.11 30.26
C ALA A 341 10.17 29.97 28.99
N TYR A 342 9.10 30.19 28.23
CA TYR A 342 9.15 31.01 27.01
C TYR A 342 9.70 32.41 27.36
N ALA A 343 10.94 32.70 26.96
CA ALA A 343 11.59 33.97 27.26
C ALA A 343 11.12 35.08 26.32
N PHE A 344 11.02 36.29 26.87
CA PHE A 344 10.45 37.52 26.33
C PHE A 344 11.17 38.15 25.10
N THR A 345 12.10 37.47 24.44
CA THR A 345 13.06 38.11 23.53
C THR A 345 12.82 37.91 22.03
N SER A 346 11.82 37.14 21.59
CA SER A 346 11.42 37.10 20.17
C SER A 346 10.35 38.15 19.87
N ALA A 347 10.79 39.36 19.53
CA ALA A 347 9.95 40.50 19.16
C ALA A 347 9.07 40.21 17.93
N MET A 348 7.75 40.13 18.11
CA MET A 348 6.76 40.36 17.07
C MET A 348 5.98 41.65 17.40
N ARG A 349 5.80 42.51 16.39
CA ARG A 349 5.13 43.81 16.49
C ARG A 349 3.64 43.66 16.81
N GLY A 350 3.24 44.14 17.99
CA GLY A 350 2.12 45.07 18.19
C GLY A 350 0.68 44.62 17.96
N GLU A 351 0.26 44.35 16.72
CA GLU A 351 -1.16 44.61 16.34
C GLU A 351 -1.92 43.43 15.70
N ALA A 352 -1.29 42.29 15.43
CA ALA A 352 -1.97 41.11 14.85
C ALA A 352 -2.25 39.98 15.88
N ALA A 353 -2.55 40.34 17.13
CA ALA A 353 -2.65 39.38 18.24
C ALA A 353 -4.09 39.07 18.72
N CYS A 354 -5.13 39.47 17.97
CA CYS A 354 -6.53 39.17 18.35
C CYS A 354 -7.16 37.97 17.61
N ASP A 355 -6.58 37.47 16.52
CA ASP A 355 -7.24 36.43 15.70
C ASP A 355 -6.57 35.04 15.78
N ARG A 356 -5.96 34.68 16.91
CA ARG A 356 -5.25 33.39 17.05
C ARG A 356 -5.48 32.67 18.40
N PRO A 357 -5.35 31.32 18.41
CA PRO A 357 -6.15 30.44 19.26
C PRO A 357 -5.76 30.41 20.75
N GLY A 358 -6.76 30.61 21.62
CA GLY A 358 -7.01 29.92 22.90
C GLY A 358 -6.00 29.97 24.07
N TRP A 359 -4.69 29.92 23.84
CA TRP A 359 -3.69 29.85 24.93
C TRP A 359 -3.04 31.20 25.24
N LEU A 360 -2.98 32.12 24.26
CA LEU A 360 -2.51 33.49 24.45
C LEU A 360 -3.54 34.40 25.15
N SER A 361 -4.84 34.11 25.04
CA SER A 361 -5.91 34.88 25.69
C SER A 361 -5.93 34.71 27.23
N ARG A 362 -5.34 33.64 27.76
CA ARG A 362 -5.28 33.37 29.21
C ARG A 362 -4.22 34.17 29.97
N LEU A 363 -3.27 34.77 29.26
CA LEU A 363 -2.28 35.65 29.88
C LEU A 363 -2.84 37.03 30.23
N ARG A 364 -4.10 37.33 29.87
CA ARG A 364 -4.82 38.56 30.22
C ARG A 364 -6.09 38.36 31.06
N GLY A 365 -6.34 37.15 31.60
CA GLY A 365 -7.41 36.91 32.58
C GLY A 365 -8.81 36.58 32.02
N CYS A 366 -8.97 36.26 30.72
CA CYS A 366 -10.25 35.82 30.17
C CYS A 366 -10.41 34.28 30.19
N ALA A 367 -11.62 33.79 30.54
CA ALA A 367 -11.94 32.37 30.65
C ALA A 367 -12.12 31.70 29.27
N GLY A 368 -11.13 30.91 28.82
CA GLY A 368 -11.25 30.01 27.66
C GLY A 368 -11.54 28.55 28.09
N PRO A 369 -12.14 27.70 27.24
CA PRO A 369 -12.60 26.36 27.60
C PRO A 369 -11.48 25.42 28.07
N PRO A 370 -11.73 24.51 29.04
CA PRO A 370 -10.72 23.57 29.53
C PRO A 370 -10.38 22.56 28.44
N LEU A 371 -9.09 22.45 28.09
CA LEU A 371 -8.60 21.34 27.29
C LEU A 371 -7.77 20.41 28.18
N PRO A 372 -7.99 19.08 28.12
CA PRO A 372 -7.14 18.11 28.79
C PRO A 372 -5.77 18.09 28.12
N ALA A 373 -4.70 18.24 28.89
CA ALA A 373 -3.34 18.04 28.42
C ALA A 373 -3.15 16.58 27.97
N PRO A 374 -2.51 16.29 26.82
CA PRO A 374 -2.18 14.91 26.48
C PRO A 374 -0.99 14.50 27.37
N PHE A 375 -1.27 13.74 28.42
CA PHE A 375 -0.26 12.94 29.12
C PHE A 375 0.42 11.99 28.12
N PRO A 376 1.68 11.57 28.34
CA PRO A 376 2.27 10.52 27.50
C PRO A 376 1.38 9.26 27.58
N PRO A 377 1.17 8.54 26.45
CA PRO A 377 0.38 7.31 26.44
C PRO A 377 0.79 6.35 27.57
N THR A 378 -0.20 5.67 28.17
CA THR A 378 -0.02 4.79 29.34
C THR A 378 1.03 3.68 29.15
N TYR A 379 1.27 3.24 27.92
CA TYR A 379 2.32 2.25 27.58
C TYR A 379 3.75 2.82 27.63
N LEU A 380 3.95 4.15 27.58
CA LEU A 380 5.25 4.77 27.81
C LEU A 380 5.60 4.84 29.30
N ARG A 381 4.62 4.62 30.19
CA ARG A 381 4.87 4.57 31.63
C ARG A 381 5.23 3.15 32.05
N PRO A 382 6.23 2.96 32.94
CA PRO A 382 6.41 1.69 33.64
C PRO A 382 5.07 1.23 34.26
N LYS A 383 4.76 -0.07 34.26
CA LYS A 383 3.59 -0.54 35.02
C LYS A 383 3.87 -0.33 36.51
N ALA A 384 2.88 0.18 37.24
CA ALA A 384 2.95 0.19 38.70
C ALA A 384 3.11 -1.27 39.18
N GLY A 385 4.13 -1.56 39.99
CA GLY A 385 4.45 -2.91 40.42
C GLY A 385 5.06 -3.81 39.34
N SER A 386 5.66 -3.25 38.27
CA SER A 386 6.39 -4.03 37.25
C SER A 386 7.29 -5.08 37.91
N PRO A 387 7.13 -6.38 37.58
CA PRO A 387 7.99 -7.41 38.13
C PRO A 387 9.46 -7.14 37.74
N LYS A 388 10.42 -7.51 38.61
CA LYS A 388 11.86 -7.40 38.30
C LYS A 388 12.20 -8.08 36.96
N ARG A 389 11.42 -9.09 36.57
CA ARG A 389 11.52 -9.85 35.32
C ARG A 389 10.23 -9.67 34.50
N PRO A 390 10.28 -9.13 33.27
CA PRO A 390 9.10 -8.98 32.43
C PRO A 390 8.53 -10.34 32.03
N ARG A 391 7.21 -10.51 32.17
CA ARG A 391 6.49 -11.72 31.74
C ARG A 391 6.33 -11.71 30.23
N TYR A 392 5.85 -10.61 29.65
CA TYR A 392 5.68 -10.48 28.20
C TYR A 392 6.67 -9.46 27.61
N ILE A 393 7.43 -9.89 26.62
CA ILE A 393 8.32 -9.02 25.83
C ILE A 393 7.96 -9.11 24.36
N LEU A 394 7.63 -7.97 23.75
CA LEU A 394 7.34 -7.85 22.33
C LEU A 394 8.55 -7.26 21.60
N GLY A 395 9.18 -8.02 20.72
CA GLY A 395 10.24 -7.55 19.82
C GLY A 395 9.68 -7.08 18.49
N LEU A 396 10.20 -5.98 17.96
CA LEU A 396 9.75 -5.35 16.72
C LEU A 396 10.93 -5.04 15.79
N ALA A 397 10.78 -5.43 14.53
CA ALA A 397 11.63 -4.97 13.42
C ALA A 397 10.85 -3.89 12.64
N VAL A 398 11.06 -2.62 12.97
CA VAL A 398 10.29 -1.48 12.40
C VAL A 398 11.13 -0.21 12.19
N ASN A 399 12.31 -0.11 12.79
CA ASN A 399 13.12 1.10 12.72
C ASN A 399 14.13 1.06 11.57
N THR A 400 14.56 -0.14 11.17
CA THR A 400 15.27 -0.33 9.90
C THR A 400 14.23 -0.52 8.82
N MET A 401 14.33 0.24 7.73
CA MET A 401 13.25 0.39 6.74
C MET A 401 13.00 -0.88 5.90
N GLN A 402 13.53 -2.04 6.29
CA GLN A 402 13.48 -3.31 5.54
C GLN A 402 12.76 -4.38 6.36
N GLU A 403 11.80 -5.06 5.72
CA GLU A 403 11.28 -6.38 6.16
C GLU A 403 10.75 -6.44 7.59
N HIS A 404 9.63 -5.75 7.81
CA HIS A 404 9.07 -5.66 9.16
C HIS A 404 8.57 -7.00 9.70
N ALA A 405 8.75 -7.19 11.01
CA ALA A 405 8.35 -8.40 11.72
C ALA A 405 8.06 -8.11 13.20
N ALA A 406 7.41 -9.06 13.87
CA ALA A 406 7.24 -9.06 15.32
C ALA A 406 7.60 -10.42 15.92
N ALA A 407 8.06 -10.42 17.17
CA ALA A 407 8.32 -11.62 17.97
C ALA A 407 7.80 -11.44 19.39
N LEU A 408 7.23 -12.49 20.00
CA LEU A 408 6.68 -12.43 21.35
C LEU A 408 7.36 -13.47 22.24
N LEU A 409 7.82 -13.02 23.41
CA LEU A 409 8.28 -13.86 24.51
C LEU A 409 7.27 -13.86 25.65
N LYS A 410 7.13 -15.00 26.31
CA LYS A 410 6.38 -15.20 27.55
C LYS A 410 7.26 -15.94 28.55
N ASP A 411 7.51 -15.33 29.70
CA ASP A 411 8.35 -15.87 30.78
C ASP A 411 9.76 -16.30 30.30
N GLY A 412 10.30 -15.55 29.33
CA GLY A 412 11.57 -15.82 28.67
C GLY A 412 11.55 -16.93 27.61
N ARG A 413 10.38 -17.48 27.26
CA ARG A 413 10.21 -18.47 26.19
C ARG A 413 9.64 -17.83 24.93
N LEU A 414 10.17 -18.21 23.78
CA LEU A 414 9.69 -17.75 22.47
C LEU A 414 8.33 -18.38 22.15
N VAL A 415 7.30 -17.54 22.07
CA VAL A 415 5.93 -17.95 21.74
C VAL A 415 5.74 -18.01 20.23
N GLY A 416 6.23 -16.98 19.53
CA GLY A 416 6.10 -16.90 18.09
C GLY A 416 6.81 -15.68 17.51
N ALA A 417 6.97 -15.71 16.19
CA ALA A 417 7.51 -14.63 15.40
C ALA A 417 6.91 -14.73 13.99
N VAL A 418 6.61 -13.59 13.38
CA VAL A 418 6.01 -13.55 12.04
C VAL A 418 6.45 -12.29 11.29
N GLU A 419 6.70 -12.45 10.00
CA GLU A 419 7.00 -11.37 9.06
C GLU A 419 5.71 -10.73 8.55
N GLU A 420 5.66 -9.40 8.52
CA GLU A 420 4.48 -8.64 8.09
C GLU A 420 4.17 -8.89 6.61
N GLU A 421 5.19 -9.17 5.76
CA GLU A 421 4.98 -9.50 4.35
C GLU A 421 4.08 -10.73 4.16
N LYS A 422 4.23 -11.76 5.01
CA LYS A 422 3.48 -13.01 4.88
C LYS A 422 1.99 -12.80 5.16
N LEU A 423 1.66 -11.85 6.05
CA LEU A 423 0.29 -11.50 6.43
C LEU A 423 -0.32 -10.42 5.51
N SER A 424 0.47 -9.43 5.10
CA SER A 424 0.01 -8.33 4.23
C SER A 424 -0.02 -8.71 2.75
N ARG A 425 0.66 -9.80 2.38
CA ARG A 425 0.90 -10.25 0.99
C ARG A 425 1.77 -9.31 0.16
N ILE A 426 2.34 -8.28 0.79
CA ILE A 426 3.25 -7.31 0.15
C ILE A 426 4.66 -7.74 0.49
N ARG A 427 5.38 -8.24 -0.50
CA ARG A 427 6.76 -8.71 -0.35
C ARG A 427 7.69 -7.55 0.05
N HIS A 428 8.61 -7.80 0.97
CA HIS A 428 9.53 -6.80 1.55
C HIS A 428 8.78 -5.60 2.18
N TYR A 429 7.69 -5.87 2.90
CA TYR A 429 6.90 -4.86 3.61
C TYR A 429 7.80 -3.96 4.48
N GLY A 430 7.60 -2.64 4.36
CA GLY A 430 8.47 -1.60 4.93
C GLY A 430 9.25 -0.80 3.89
N TRP A 431 9.47 -1.37 2.70
CA TRP A 431 10.13 -0.70 1.58
C TRP A 431 9.12 0.07 0.70
N PRO A 432 9.45 1.29 0.20
CA PRO A 432 8.65 1.93 -0.84
C PRO A 432 8.66 1.09 -2.12
N ALA A 433 7.53 1.05 -2.84
CA ALA A 433 7.45 0.30 -4.09
C ALA A 433 8.49 0.80 -5.11
N PRO A 434 9.00 -0.06 -6.02
CA PRO A 434 9.96 0.37 -7.03
C PRO A 434 9.46 1.60 -7.81
N GLY A 435 10.19 2.71 -7.71
CA GLY A 435 9.83 3.99 -8.36
C GLY A 435 9.25 5.06 -7.41
N GLU A 436 8.87 4.70 -6.19
CA GLU A 436 8.43 5.66 -5.16
C GLU A 436 9.63 6.13 -4.32
N ARG A 437 9.87 7.45 -4.26
CA ARG A 437 10.71 8.06 -3.21
C ARG A 437 9.79 8.47 -2.07
N ARG A 438 9.78 7.72 -0.96
CA ARG A 438 9.14 8.15 0.28
C ARG A 438 10.19 8.82 1.16
N TYR A 439 10.21 10.15 1.18
CA TYR A 439 10.95 10.93 2.17
C TYR A 439 9.99 11.26 3.31
N GLY A 440 10.28 10.73 4.51
CA GLY A 440 9.45 10.94 5.70
C GLY A 440 8.39 9.86 5.84
N PHE A 441 8.62 8.93 6.77
CA PHE A 441 7.59 8.00 7.22
C PHE A 441 7.05 8.49 8.56
N THR A 442 5.74 8.38 8.74
CA THR A 442 5.13 8.38 10.06
C THR A 442 5.20 6.95 10.60
N ILE A 443 5.29 6.75 11.92
CA ILE A 443 5.37 5.40 12.51
C ILE A 443 4.12 4.56 12.14
N GLU A 444 3.03 5.25 11.81
CA GLU A 444 1.73 4.74 11.42
C GLU A 444 1.76 3.96 10.10
N GLU A 445 2.61 4.35 9.14
CA GLU A 445 2.77 3.71 7.82
C GLU A 445 3.76 2.52 7.84
N SER A 446 4.65 2.48 8.84
CA SER A 446 5.75 1.51 8.95
C SER A 446 5.59 0.49 10.08
N PHE A 447 4.45 0.44 10.79
CA PHE A 447 4.29 -0.50 11.91
C PHE A 447 3.78 -1.88 11.47
N CYS A 448 4.34 -2.98 12.02
CA CYS A 448 3.92 -4.36 11.75
C CYS A 448 2.62 -4.77 12.48
N ARG A 449 1.53 -4.05 12.20
CA ARG A 449 0.24 -4.18 12.91
C ARG A 449 -0.33 -5.60 12.87
N ARG A 450 -0.28 -6.27 11.70
CA ARG A 450 -0.87 -7.61 11.56
C ARG A 450 -0.07 -8.62 12.36
N SER A 451 1.25 -8.49 12.34
CA SER A 451 2.18 -9.36 13.07
C SER A 451 1.98 -9.25 14.57
N VAL A 452 1.93 -8.02 15.10
CA VAL A 452 1.67 -7.77 16.53
C VAL A 452 0.30 -8.32 16.92
N ARG A 453 -0.75 -7.98 16.17
CA ARG A 453 -2.11 -8.43 16.45
C ARG A 453 -2.20 -9.96 16.53
N LEU A 454 -1.60 -10.66 15.56
CA LEU A 454 -1.62 -12.13 15.51
C LEU A 454 -0.99 -12.75 16.76
N LEU A 455 0.18 -12.25 17.17
CA LEU A 455 0.91 -12.80 18.31
C LEU A 455 0.17 -12.56 19.63
N LEU A 456 -0.39 -11.36 19.82
CA LEU A 456 -1.16 -11.01 21.01
C LEU A 456 -2.48 -11.78 21.09
N SER A 457 -3.23 -11.87 19.98
CA SER A 457 -4.52 -12.60 19.95
C SER A 457 -4.33 -14.09 20.22
N LYS A 458 -3.23 -14.68 19.75
CA LYS A 458 -2.92 -16.10 19.99
C LYS A 458 -2.67 -16.39 21.48
N GLU A 459 -2.12 -15.43 22.22
CA GLU A 459 -1.93 -15.54 23.66
C GLU A 459 -3.14 -15.07 24.47
N GLY A 460 -4.19 -14.56 23.83
CA GLY A 460 -5.36 -13.98 24.51
C GLY A 460 -5.02 -12.72 25.32
N ILE A 461 -4.00 -11.97 24.90
CA ILE A 461 -3.52 -10.77 25.60
C ILE A 461 -3.64 -9.53 24.71
N THR A 462 -3.43 -8.38 25.32
CA THR A 462 -3.45 -7.06 24.70
C THR A 462 -2.06 -6.41 24.77
N LEU A 463 -1.89 -5.25 24.11
CA LEU A 463 -0.62 -4.51 24.23
C LEU A 463 -0.38 -3.99 25.65
N ASP A 464 -1.44 -3.76 26.45
CA ASP A 464 -1.32 -3.34 27.84
C ASP A 464 -0.74 -4.44 28.73
N ASP A 465 -0.93 -5.71 28.37
CA ASP A 465 -0.35 -6.86 29.05
C ASP A 465 1.15 -7.02 28.78
N VAL A 466 1.67 -6.39 27.73
CA VAL A 466 3.10 -6.38 27.42
C VAL A 466 3.86 -5.52 28.43
N ASP A 467 4.89 -6.12 29.05
CA ASP A 467 5.70 -5.47 30.08
C ASP A 467 6.86 -4.68 29.47
N LEU A 468 7.39 -5.16 28.34
CA LEU A 468 8.50 -4.54 27.63
C LEU A 468 8.33 -4.69 26.11
N ILE A 469 8.56 -3.61 25.37
CA ILE A 469 8.57 -3.57 23.91
C ILE A 469 10.00 -3.26 23.47
N ALA A 470 10.66 -4.25 22.87
CA ALA A 470 12.01 -4.12 22.33
C ALA A 470 11.95 -3.79 20.84
N VAL A 471 12.64 -2.75 20.41
CA VAL A 471 12.64 -2.27 19.03
C VAL A 471 14.04 -2.39 18.46
N ASN A 472 14.15 -2.96 17.27
CA ASN A 472 15.42 -3.02 16.56
C ASN A 472 15.90 -1.62 16.19
N GLY A 473 17.19 -1.36 16.27
CA GLY A 473 17.79 -0.11 15.85
C GLY A 473 17.56 1.08 16.78
N LEU A 474 18.45 2.07 16.71
CA LEU A 474 18.27 3.36 17.40
C LEU A 474 17.45 4.36 16.57
N PRO A 475 16.50 5.11 17.17
CA PRO A 475 15.73 6.10 16.41
C PRO A 475 16.62 7.16 15.74
N PRO A 476 16.25 7.70 14.56
CA PRO A 476 17.09 8.64 13.80
C PRO A 476 17.56 9.87 14.59
N ARG A 477 16.76 10.33 15.58
CA ARG A 477 17.12 11.42 16.49
C ARG A 477 18.37 11.13 17.35
N TYR A 478 18.61 9.86 17.67
CA TYR A 478 19.86 9.39 18.28
C TYR A 478 20.90 9.04 17.21
N GLY A 479 20.45 8.55 16.06
CA GLY A 479 21.29 8.18 14.91
C GLY A 479 22.24 9.29 14.46
N MET A 480 21.81 10.55 14.33
CA MET A 480 22.69 11.66 13.90
C MET A 480 23.83 12.02 14.89
N GLY A 481 23.78 11.53 16.14
CA GLY A 481 24.89 11.66 17.09
C GLY A 481 25.94 10.57 16.96
N TYR A 482 25.58 9.41 16.37
CA TYR A 482 26.41 8.22 16.22
C TYR A 482 26.73 7.88 14.75
N ALA A 483 26.04 8.52 13.81
CA ALA A 483 26.28 8.41 12.38
C ALA A 483 27.56 9.15 12.02
N ALA A 484 28.51 8.41 11.45
CA ALA A 484 29.76 8.94 10.88
C ALA A 484 29.51 9.65 9.53
N SER A 485 28.42 10.42 9.42
CA SER A 485 28.10 11.20 8.21
C SER A 485 28.80 12.56 8.16
N ALA A 486 29.71 12.85 9.09
CA ALA A 486 30.68 13.93 8.89
C ALA A 486 31.87 13.36 8.07
N PRO A 487 32.15 13.89 6.87
CA PRO A 487 33.23 13.41 6.00
C PRO A 487 34.64 13.54 6.61
N ASP A 488 34.77 14.26 7.74
CA ASP A 488 36.04 14.55 8.42
C ASP A 488 36.26 13.72 9.71
N VAL A 489 35.44 12.70 10.01
CA VAL A 489 35.72 11.84 11.17
C VAL A 489 36.87 10.89 10.79
N PRO A 490 38.04 10.96 11.46
CA PRO A 490 39.14 10.04 11.21
C PRO A 490 38.65 8.60 11.34
N GLN A 491 39.32 7.65 10.68
CA GLN A 491 39.07 6.20 10.76
C GLN A 491 39.19 5.57 12.18
N GLY A 492 39.11 6.38 13.24
CA GLY A 492 39.05 5.99 14.65
C GLY A 492 37.85 6.60 15.38
N GLY A 493 36.66 6.67 14.74
CA GLY A 493 35.40 6.93 15.45
C GLY A 493 35.28 6.04 16.69
N THR A 494 34.66 6.54 17.76
CA THR A 494 34.68 5.92 19.10
C THR A 494 34.51 4.40 19.05
N THR A 495 35.49 3.66 19.57
CA THR A 495 35.47 2.18 19.72
C THR A 495 34.41 1.69 20.69
N ALA A 496 33.71 2.60 21.38
CA ALA A 496 32.59 2.29 22.23
C ALA A 496 31.42 1.70 21.41
N PRO A 497 30.85 0.56 21.85
CA PRO A 497 29.62 0.02 21.26
C PRO A 497 28.46 1.03 21.34
N LEU A 498 27.53 0.94 20.39
CA LEU A 498 26.28 1.72 20.46
C LEU A 498 25.50 1.31 21.73
N PRO A 499 24.98 2.28 22.51
CA PRO A 499 24.25 1.97 23.73
C PRO A 499 22.84 1.44 23.43
N VAL A 500 22.32 0.58 24.31
CA VAL A 500 20.89 0.27 24.38
C VAL A 500 20.17 1.42 25.08
N ILE A 501 19.07 1.91 24.49
CA ILE A 501 18.31 3.03 25.04
C ILE A 501 16.99 2.51 25.60
N ARG A 502 16.76 2.69 26.89
CA ARG A 502 15.50 2.32 27.54
C ARG A 502 14.71 3.57 27.94
N THR A 503 13.45 3.63 27.55
CA THR A 503 12.50 4.69 27.93
C THR A 503 11.16 4.07 28.31
N GLY A 504 10.86 4.05 29.61
CA GLY A 504 9.68 3.37 30.14
C GLY A 504 9.65 1.86 29.82
N ARG A 505 8.62 1.43 29.08
CA ARG A 505 8.48 0.06 28.56
C ARG A 505 9.16 -0.15 27.20
N LEU A 506 9.72 0.88 26.58
CA LEU A 506 10.43 0.75 25.30
C LEU A 506 11.92 0.52 25.53
N MET A 507 12.50 -0.39 24.76
CA MET A 507 13.93 -0.66 24.72
C MET A 507 14.42 -0.70 23.27
N PHE A 508 15.17 0.30 22.85
CA PHE A 508 15.82 0.35 21.54
C PHE A 508 17.18 -0.32 21.61
N ILE A 509 17.35 -1.38 20.83
CA ILE A 509 18.55 -2.23 20.84
C ILE A 509 19.26 -2.06 19.50
N PRO A 510 20.58 -1.78 19.47
CA PRO A 510 21.32 -1.56 18.23
C PRO A 510 21.10 -2.67 17.19
N HIS A 511 20.95 -2.29 15.91
CA HIS A 511 20.53 -3.19 14.84
C HIS A 511 21.41 -4.44 14.71
N HIS A 512 22.73 -4.25 14.65
CA HIS A 512 23.68 -5.37 14.56
C HIS A 512 23.73 -6.20 15.85
N LEU A 513 23.44 -5.62 17.01
CA LEU A 513 23.28 -6.39 18.25
C LEU A 513 22.01 -7.25 18.19
N CYS A 514 20.90 -6.74 17.63
CA CYS A 514 19.71 -7.55 17.37
C CYS A 514 20.03 -8.71 16.41
N HIS A 515 20.74 -8.46 15.30
CA HIS A 515 21.19 -9.52 14.40
C HIS A 515 22.01 -10.59 15.15
N ALA A 516 23.02 -10.16 15.91
CA ALA A 516 23.87 -11.07 16.67
C ALA A 516 23.09 -11.86 17.72
N ALA A 517 22.19 -11.21 18.47
CA ALA A 517 21.35 -11.84 19.46
C ALA A 517 20.39 -12.84 18.82
N SER A 518 19.81 -12.51 17.66
CA SER A 518 18.90 -13.41 16.95
C SER A 518 19.55 -14.75 16.65
N ALA A 519 20.85 -14.79 16.32
CA ALA A 519 21.60 -16.03 16.08
C ALA A 519 22.13 -16.67 17.37
N PHE A 520 22.84 -15.92 18.21
CA PHE A 520 23.49 -16.49 19.39
C PHE A 520 22.49 -17.02 20.42
N ARG A 521 21.45 -16.24 20.75
CA ARG A 521 20.49 -16.56 21.82
C ARG A 521 19.67 -17.81 21.52
N VAL A 522 19.62 -18.22 20.25
CA VAL A 522 18.90 -19.42 19.79
C VAL A 522 19.82 -20.52 19.24
N SER A 523 21.13 -20.37 19.39
CA SER A 523 22.12 -21.37 18.94
C SER A 523 22.32 -22.52 19.94
N GLY A 524 21.88 -22.34 21.19
CA GLY A 524 22.18 -23.21 22.34
C GLY A 524 23.67 -23.26 22.73
N GLN A 525 24.52 -22.39 22.16
CA GLN A 525 25.93 -22.33 22.46
C GLN A 525 26.16 -21.47 23.73
N LYS A 526 27.11 -21.86 24.58
CA LYS A 526 27.50 -21.08 25.76
C LYS A 526 28.42 -19.91 25.39
N ASP A 527 29.39 -20.20 24.53
CA ASP A 527 30.37 -19.24 24.00
C ASP A 527 30.45 -19.38 22.49
N ALA A 528 30.50 -18.25 21.78
CA ALA A 528 30.52 -18.23 20.32
C ALA A 528 31.22 -16.97 19.79
N TRP A 529 31.64 -17.02 18.54
CA TRP A 529 31.87 -15.82 17.73
C TRP A 529 30.63 -15.57 16.88
N VAL A 530 30.19 -14.32 16.75
CA VAL A 530 28.99 -13.98 15.98
C VAL A 530 29.35 -12.93 14.96
N LEU A 531 29.32 -13.28 13.67
CA LEU A 531 29.52 -12.34 12.58
C LEU A 531 28.15 -11.91 12.04
N THR A 532 27.93 -10.61 11.99
CA THR A 532 26.77 -10.01 11.34
C THR A 532 27.23 -9.28 10.09
N VAL A 533 26.65 -9.59 8.94
CA VAL A 533 26.96 -8.92 7.67
C VAL A 533 25.65 -8.57 6.98
N ASP A 534 25.43 -7.28 6.76
CA ASP A 534 24.15 -6.76 6.32
C ASP A 534 24.31 -5.66 5.26
N GLY A 535 23.19 -5.16 4.76
CA GLY A 535 23.16 -3.93 3.98
C GLY A 535 23.69 -2.77 4.82
N ARG A 536 22.85 -2.16 5.64
CA ARG A 536 23.25 -1.02 6.49
C ARG A 536 22.48 -1.07 7.81
N GLY A 537 23.18 -1.01 8.93
CA GLY A 537 22.63 -0.65 10.23
C GLY A 537 22.68 0.87 10.46
N GLU A 538 22.67 1.28 11.73
CA GLU A 538 22.78 2.70 12.10
C GLU A 538 24.17 3.26 11.82
N ARG A 539 25.19 2.43 12.03
CA ARG A 539 26.59 2.78 11.85
C ARG A 539 27.37 1.72 11.07
N GLN A 540 27.02 0.44 11.18
CA GLN A 540 27.80 -0.66 10.63
C GLN A 540 27.19 -1.24 9.35
N THR A 541 28.01 -1.84 8.49
CA THR A 541 27.59 -2.80 7.45
C THR A 541 27.96 -4.24 7.85
N ALA A 542 28.97 -4.39 8.71
CA ALA A 542 29.29 -5.66 9.36
C ALA A 542 29.79 -5.42 10.79
N ALA A 543 29.55 -6.38 11.68
CA ALA A 543 30.07 -6.36 13.03
C ALA A 543 30.36 -7.78 13.53
N LEU A 544 31.43 -7.92 14.33
CA LEU A 544 31.80 -9.16 14.98
C LEU A 544 31.61 -9.03 16.48
N PHE A 545 30.98 -10.04 17.08
CA PHE A 545 30.74 -10.12 18.51
C PHE A 545 31.41 -11.36 19.09
N ARG A 546 31.95 -11.21 20.30
CA ARG A 546 32.34 -12.32 21.16
C ARG A 546 31.21 -12.56 22.16
N ALA A 547 30.61 -13.73 22.07
CA ALA A 547 29.63 -14.20 23.03
C ALA A 547 30.35 -15.04 24.11
N GLN A 548 30.30 -14.62 25.37
CA GLN A 548 30.92 -15.35 26.48
C GLN A 548 30.10 -15.21 27.76
N GLY A 549 29.84 -16.32 28.44
CA GLY A 549 29.08 -16.31 29.71
C GLY A 549 27.68 -15.69 29.58
N GLY A 550 27.06 -15.79 28.41
CA GLY A 550 25.76 -15.16 28.13
C GLY A 550 25.81 -13.66 27.79
N SER A 551 26.98 -13.02 27.80
CA SER A 551 27.14 -11.64 27.33
C SER A 551 27.50 -11.61 25.83
N LEU A 552 26.99 -10.61 25.10
CA LEU A 552 27.38 -10.32 23.72
C LEU A 552 28.20 -9.03 23.69
N ARG A 553 29.51 -9.15 23.45
CA ARG A 553 30.41 -8.00 23.34
C ARG A 553 30.82 -7.79 21.90
N GLN A 554 30.55 -6.62 21.34
CA GLN A 554 31.10 -6.24 20.03
C GLN A 554 32.62 -6.07 20.15
N VAL A 555 33.37 -6.70 19.25
CA VAL A 555 34.85 -6.68 19.24
C VAL A 555 35.42 -6.08 17.95
N TYR A 556 34.61 -6.04 16.89
CA TYR A 556 34.96 -5.39 15.65
C TYR A 556 33.70 -4.85 14.97
N GLU A 557 33.87 -3.76 14.23
CA GLU A 557 32.84 -3.24 13.33
C GLU A 557 33.46 -2.67 12.06
N LEU A 558 32.64 -2.65 11.04
CA LEU A 558 32.93 -2.08 9.75
C LEU A 558 31.87 -1.03 9.44
N LEU A 559 32.29 0.23 9.32
CA LEU A 559 31.39 1.37 9.18
C LEU A 559 30.68 1.37 7.82
N SER A 560 29.36 1.57 7.85
CA SER A 560 28.52 1.84 6.70
C SER A 560 28.57 3.34 6.38
N LEU A 561 29.59 3.77 5.64
CA LEU A 561 29.67 5.13 5.09
C LEU A 561 28.82 5.27 3.82
N VAL A 562 28.63 6.51 3.34
CA VAL A 562 27.91 6.77 2.08
C VAL A 562 28.53 5.92 0.95
N ARG A 563 27.71 5.08 0.30
CA ARG A 563 28.11 4.15 -0.77
C ARG A 563 29.18 3.11 -0.37
N ARG A 564 29.26 2.76 0.92
CA ARG A 564 30.14 1.70 1.45
C ARG A 564 29.37 0.65 2.26
N SER A 565 28.74 -0.30 1.58
CA SER A 565 28.10 -1.48 2.18
C SER A 565 28.47 -2.76 1.44
N ILE A 566 28.78 -3.84 2.18
CA ILE A 566 29.02 -5.17 1.60
C ILE A 566 27.76 -5.65 0.87
N GLY A 567 26.61 -5.58 1.53
CA GLY A 567 25.32 -5.92 0.92
C GLY A 567 24.97 -4.98 -0.26
N GLY A 568 25.33 -3.70 -0.15
CA GLY A 568 25.11 -2.70 -1.20
C GLY A 568 25.86 -2.98 -2.50
N VAL A 569 27.12 -3.46 -2.43
CA VAL A 569 27.87 -3.86 -3.65
C VAL A 569 27.16 -5.00 -4.36
N TYR A 570 26.73 -6.01 -3.59
CA TYR A 570 25.98 -7.15 -4.13
C TYR A 570 24.65 -6.71 -4.76
N GLU A 571 23.94 -5.79 -4.11
CA GLU A 571 22.71 -5.19 -4.64
C GLU A 571 22.94 -4.37 -5.91
N SER A 572 24.00 -3.55 -5.97
CA SER A 572 24.35 -2.75 -7.15
C SER A 572 24.55 -3.64 -8.38
N VAL A 573 25.32 -4.73 -8.25
CA VAL A 573 25.52 -5.69 -9.35
C VAL A 573 24.22 -6.42 -9.68
N THR A 574 23.40 -6.76 -8.67
CA THR A 574 22.09 -7.40 -8.89
C THR A 574 21.16 -6.52 -9.73
N ARG A 575 21.11 -5.22 -9.46
CA ARG A 575 20.34 -4.25 -10.23
C ARG A 575 20.90 -4.09 -11.64
N LEU A 576 22.22 -4.01 -11.79
CA LEU A 576 22.91 -3.92 -13.08
C LEU A 576 22.63 -5.13 -13.98
N LEU A 577 22.53 -6.33 -13.39
CA LEU A 577 22.13 -7.56 -14.09
C LEU A 577 20.61 -7.63 -14.34
N GLY A 578 19.85 -6.58 -14.02
CA GLY A 578 18.41 -6.46 -14.28
C GLY A 578 17.53 -7.40 -13.43
N PHE A 579 18.01 -7.83 -12.26
CA PHE A 579 17.22 -8.65 -11.32
C PHE A 579 16.54 -7.83 -10.21
N GLY A 580 16.66 -6.49 -10.26
CA GLY A 580 16.05 -5.57 -9.31
C GLY A 580 16.74 -5.54 -7.94
N ALA A 581 16.12 -4.87 -6.97
CA ALA A 581 16.69 -4.68 -5.62
C ALA A 581 16.70 -5.94 -4.74
N HIS A 582 15.95 -6.99 -5.11
CA HIS A 582 15.76 -8.20 -4.29
C HIS A 582 16.12 -9.51 -5.03
N GLY A 583 16.98 -9.38 -6.05
CA GLY A 583 17.44 -10.48 -6.91
C GLY A 583 18.72 -11.17 -6.45
N GLN A 584 19.24 -10.88 -5.25
CA GLN A 584 20.56 -11.34 -4.78
C GLN A 584 20.66 -12.87 -4.79
N GLY A 585 19.61 -13.58 -4.35
CA GLY A 585 19.57 -15.04 -4.41
C GLY A 585 19.53 -15.61 -5.84
N ILE A 586 19.15 -14.81 -6.85
CA ILE A 586 19.22 -15.17 -8.27
C ILE A 586 20.66 -15.01 -8.77
N VAL A 587 21.34 -13.92 -8.40
CA VAL A 587 22.76 -13.69 -8.72
C VAL A 587 23.66 -14.75 -8.08
N MET A 588 23.40 -15.12 -6.83
CA MET A 588 24.09 -16.22 -6.15
C MET A 588 23.95 -17.54 -6.92
N ALA A 589 22.76 -17.84 -7.45
CA ALA A 589 22.57 -19.03 -8.28
C ALA A 589 23.26 -18.90 -9.65
N LEU A 590 23.25 -17.70 -10.25
CA LEU A 590 23.90 -17.42 -11.53
C LEU A 590 25.42 -17.57 -11.45
N ALA A 591 26.02 -17.28 -10.29
CA ALA A 591 27.45 -17.43 -10.03
C ALA A 591 27.96 -18.87 -10.28
N GLY A 592 27.11 -19.89 -10.14
CA GLY A 592 27.47 -21.28 -10.45
C GLY A 592 27.67 -21.56 -11.95
N PHE A 593 27.25 -20.64 -12.84
CA PHE A 593 27.37 -20.78 -14.29
C PHE A 593 28.52 -19.95 -14.89
N GLY A 594 29.30 -19.25 -14.06
CA GLY A 594 30.37 -18.35 -14.50
C GLY A 594 31.73 -18.73 -13.95
N ARG A 595 32.77 -18.07 -14.44
CA ARG A 595 34.14 -18.19 -13.95
C ARG A 595 34.54 -16.89 -13.23
N PRO A 596 35.09 -16.97 -12.00
CA PRO A 596 35.61 -15.77 -11.34
C PRO A 596 36.89 -15.33 -12.04
N GLY A 597 36.89 -14.12 -12.59
CA GLY A 597 38.05 -13.59 -13.32
C GLY A 597 38.04 -12.06 -13.46
N MET A 598 36.95 -11.40 -13.09
CA MET A 598 36.88 -9.94 -13.09
C MET A 598 37.47 -9.39 -11.80
N ALA A 599 38.27 -8.32 -11.89
CA ALA A 599 38.89 -7.70 -10.73
C ALA A 599 37.86 -6.97 -9.86
N PHE A 600 37.58 -7.53 -8.67
CA PHE A 600 36.68 -6.94 -7.68
C PHE A 600 37.39 -6.22 -6.53
N ASP A 601 38.72 -6.17 -6.54
CA ASP A 601 39.52 -5.63 -5.43
C ASP A 601 39.21 -4.17 -5.06
N ARG A 602 38.68 -3.40 -6.02
CA ARG A 602 38.29 -2.00 -5.84
C ARG A 602 36.85 -1.81 -5.34
N TYR A 603 36.04 -2.87 -5.38
CA TYR A 603 34.61 -2.84 -5.04
C TYR A 603 34.31 -3.61 -3.77
N LEU A 604 34.98 -4.74 -3.57
CA LEU A 604 34.82 -5.58 -2.39
C LEU A 604 36.09 -6.39 -2.17
N SER A 605 36.97 -5.88 -1.31
CA SER A 605 38.13 -6.62 -0.82
C SER A 605 38.52 -6.21 0.58
N TRP A 606 39.21 -7.11 1.27
CA TRP A 606 39.87 -6.81 2.52
C TRP A 606 41.35 -6.50 2.30
N LYS A 607 41.81 -5.31 2.70
CA LYS A 607 43.24 -4.95 2.71
C LYS A 607 43.77 -4.67 4.12
N GLY A 608 43.01 -5.00 5.16
CA GLY A 608 43.36 -4.80 6.57
C GLY A 608 42.28 -4.08 7.40
N PRO A 609 42.44 -3.99 8.74
CA PRO A 609 41.53 -3.23 9.62
C PRO A 609 41.46 -1.76 9.19
N GLY A 610 40.27 -1.25 8.85
CA GLY A 610 40.08 0.11 8.32
C GLY A 610 40.42 0.29 6.83
N ALA A 611 41.00 -0.73 6.20
CA ALA A 611 41.42 -0.75 4.79
C ALA A 611 40.59 -1.75 3.96
N MET A 612 39.28 -1.89 4.23
CA MET A 612 38.40 -2.54 3.28
C MET A 612 38.14 -1.63 2.07
N SER A 613 38.29 -2.18 0.88
CA SER A 613 37.77 -1.54 -0.33
C SER A 613 36.32 -1.98 -0.49
N ILE A 614 35.40 -1.10 -0.12
CA ILE A 614 33.97 -1.26 -0.39
C ILE A 614 33.53 -0.07 -1.20
N ASN A 615 32.99 -0.31 -2.38
CA ASN A 615 32.47 0.73 -3.23
C ASN A 615 31.24 0.25 -4.00
N GLU A 616 30.08 0.79 -3.63
CA GLU A 616 28.81 0.52 -4.32
C GLU A 616 28.77 1.16 -5.72
N ASP A 617 29.60 2.16 -5.99
CA ASP A 617 29.75 2.80 -7.30
C ASP A 617 30.64 1.96 -8.20
N LEU A 618 29.97 1.05 -8.92
CA LEU A 618 30.59 0.24 -9.97
C LEU A 618 31.18 1.16 -11.04
N GLY A 619 32.43 0.91 -11.44
CA GLY A 619 33.14 1.64 -12.49
C GLY A 619 32.71 1.25 -13.90
N PRO A 620 33.23 1.94 -14.93
CA PRO A 620 32.82 1.76 -16.33
C PRO A 620 32.96 0.30 -16.80
N GLU A 621 34.02 -0.40 -16.37
CA GLU A 621 34.29 -1.78 -16.78
C GLU A 621 33.22 -2.78 -16.33
N ILE A 622 32.50 -2.48 -15.24
CA ILE A 622 31.37 -3.27 -14.77
C ILE A 622 30.06 -2.72 -15.35
N ARG A 623 29.92 -1.39 -15.47
CA ARG A 623 28.71 -0.74 -16.01
C ARG A 623 28.44 -1.08 -17.47
N GLU A 624 29.47 -1.35 -18.26
CA GLU A 624 29.32 -1.82 -19.64
C GLU A 624 28.62 -3.19 -19.75
N LEU A 625 28.58 -3.96 -18.65
CA LEU A 625 27.85 -5.23 -18.54
C LEU A 625 26.40 -5.07 -18.08
N GLU A 626 25.89 -3.84 -18.05
CA GLU A 626 24.49 -3.58 -17.72
C GLU A 626 23.56 -4.32 -18.66
N ARG A 627 22.66 -5.12 -18.09
CA ARG A 627 21.66 -5.88 -18.84
C ARG A 627 20.37 -5.07 -18.92
N ARG A 628 19.97 -4.67 -20.13
CA ARG A 628 18.76 -3.84 -20.32
C ARG A 628 17.53 -4.71 -20.55
N GLY A 629 16.49 -4.48 -19.74
CA GLY A 629 15.18 -5.14 -19.91
C GLY A 629 15.23 -6.68 -19.89
N ALA A 630 14.70 -7.32 -20.94
CA ALA A 630 14.59 -8.77 -21.07
C ALA A 630 15.75 -9.43 -21.85
N GLU A 631 16.87 -8.72 -22.04
CA GLU A 631 18.04 -9.26 -22.74
C GLU A 631 18.52 -10.61 -22.17
N ALA A 632 19.00 -11.48 -23.07
CA ALA A 632 19.54 -12.77 -22.72
C ALA A 632 20.82 -12.64 -21.87
N LEU A 633 21.04 -13.61 -20.98
CA LEU A 633 22.24 -13.66 -20.15
C LEU A 633 23.46 -14.06 -20.99
N LYS A 634 24.42 -13.15 -21.14
CA LYS A 634 25.72 -13.37 -21.78
C LYS A 634 26.70 -14.09 -20.83
N PRO A 635 27.74 -14.77 -21.34
CA PRO A 635 28.81 -15.34 -20.51
C PRO A 635 29.40 -14.34 -19.51
N ALA A 636 29.70 -13.12 -19.96
CA ALA A 636 30.23 -12.05 -19.10
C ALA A 636 29.31 -11.70 -17.91
N HIS A 637 27.98 -11.83 -18.04
CA HIS A 637 27.06 -11.63 -16.90
C HIS A 637 27.19 -12.73 -15.84
N ARG A 638 27.50 -13.96 -16.27
CA ARG A 638 27.73 -15.11 -15.37
C ARG A 638 29.07 -14.96 -14.67
N ASP A 639 30.10 -14.58 -15.42
CA ASP A 639 31.44 -14.33 -14.88
C ASP A 639 31.44 -13.15 -13.90
N LEU A 640 30.64 -12.12 -14.16
CA LEU A 640 30.39 -11.02 -13.22
C LEU A 640 29.77 -11.51 -11.91
N ALA A 641 28.72 -12.34 -11.99
CA ALA A 641 28.09 -12.94 -10.81
C ALA A 641 29.06 -13.84 -10.03
N ALA A 642 29.86 -14.65 -10.73
CA ALA A 642 30.88 -15.51 -10.13
C ALA A 642 32.00 -14.71 -9.45
N SER A 643 32.47 -13.63 -10.08
CA SER A 643 33.52 -12.76 -9.54
C SER A 643 33.05 -11.99 -8.31
N LEU A 644 31.80 -11.46 -8.32
CA LEU A 644 31.18 -10.86 -7.14
C LEU A 644 31.05 -11.85 -5.99
N GLN A 645 30.58 -13.07 -6.28
CA GLN A 645 30.41 -14.10 -5.26
C GLN A 645 31.74 -14.49 -4.61
N SER A 646 32.80 -14.64 -5.42
CA SER A 646 34.17 -14.90 -4.94
C SER A 646 34.72 -13.76 -4.07
N ALA A 647 34.45 -12.50 -4.46
CA ALA A 647 34.87 -11.33 -3.69
C ALA A 647 34.17 -11.25 -2.32
N LEU A 648 32.86 -11.54 -2.27
CA LEU A 648 32.11 -11.62 -1.01
C LEU A 648 32.66 -12.72 -0.09
N GLU A 649 32.88 -13.91 -0.65
CA GLU A 649 33.45 -15.06 0.04
C GLU A 649 34.82 -14.74 0.66
N SER A 650 35.71 -14.13 -0.12
CA SER A 650 37.05 -13.74 0.32
C SER A 650 36.99 -12.69 1.44
N ALA A 651 36.19 -11.63 1.25
CA ALA A 651 36.04 -10.58 2.26
C ALA A 651 35.50 -11.12 3.60
N ALA A 652 34.53 -12.03 3.58
CA ALA A 652 33.98 -12.65 4.78
C ALA A 652 35.02 -13.54 5.49
N LEU A 653 35.79 -14.33 4.73
CA LEU A 653 36.87 -15.15 5.28
C LEU A 653 37.95 -14.29 5.92
N ASP A 654 38.39 -13.23 5.27
CA ASP A 654 39.47 -12.37 5.76
C ASP A 654 39.09 -11.65 7.07
N ILE A 655 37.84 -11.18 7.17
CA ILE A 655 37.31 -10.63 8.43
C ILE A 655 37.42 -11.69 9.54
N LEU A 656 36.95 -12.91 9.29
CA LEU A 656 36.96 -13.96 10.32
C LEU A 656 38.39 -14.40 10.66
N GLN A 657 39.29 -14.57 9.68
CA GLN A 657 40.65 -15.09 9.90
C GLN A 657 41.47 -14.19 10.81
N ARG A 658 41.15 -12.89 10.84
CA ARG A 658 41.84 -11.91 11.68
C ARG A 658 41.48 -12.02 13.16
N PHE A 659 40.23 -12.35 13.49
CA PHE A 659 39.70 -12.24 14.86
C PHE A 659 39.30 -13.59 15.46
N VAL A 660 38.91 -14.53 14.62
CA VAL A 660 38.35 -15.83 15.03
C VAL A 660 39.43 -16.90 14.92
N PRO A 661 39.63 -17.74 15.95
CA PRO A 661 40.61 -18.82 15.88
C PRO A 661 40.24 -19.82 14.79
N ALA A 662 41.23 -20.54 14.25
CA ALA A 662 41.05 -21.45 13.11
C ALA A 662 40.07 -22.62 13.33
N LYS A 663 39.69 -22.91 14.59
CA LYS A 663 38.71 -23.93 15.00
C LYS A 663 37.92 -23.45 16.22
N PRO A 664 37.01 -22.47 16.06
CA PRO A 664 36.29 -21.94 17.20
C PRO A 664 35.26 -22.97 17.70
N ALA A 665 35.06 -23.05 19.01
CA ALA A 665 34.03 -23.94 19.58
C ALA A 665 32.62 -23.61 19.06
N GLY A 666 32.36 -22.33 18.83
CA GLY A 666 31.06 -21.83 18.40
C GLY A 666 31.18 -20.68 17.41
N LEU A 667 30.42 -20.76 16.31
CA LEU A 667 30.33 -19.70 15.31
C LEU A 667 28.86 -19.48 14.91
N CYS A 668 28.42 -18.22 14.92
CA CYS A 668 27.06 -17.83 14.57
C CYS A 668 27.10 -16.76 13.47
N LEU A 669 26.18 -16.83 12.50
CA LEU A 669 26.06 -15.84 11.42
C LEU A 669 24.63 -15.26 11.34
N ALA A 670 24.53 -13.95 11.11
CA ALA A 670 23.28 -13.21 10.86
C ALA A 670 23.52 -11.98 9.96
N GLY A 671 22.49 -11.17 9.70
CA GLY A 671 22.48 -10.10 8.71
C GLY A 671 22.11 -10.62 7.32
N GLY A 672 21.48 -9.80 6.47
CA GLY A 672 20.88 -10.27 5.22
C GLY A 672 21.84 -11.00 4.28
N VAL A 673 23.14 -10.69 4.34
CA VAL A 673 24.19 -11.36 3.56
C VAL A 673 24.43 -12.80 4.02
N ALA A 674 24.16 -13.13 5.29
CA ALA A 674 24.25 -14.50 5.82
C ALA A 674 23.17 -15.45 5.27
N LEU A 675 22.23 -14.98 4.44
CA LEU A 675 21.38 -15.84 3.61
C LEU A 675 22.14 -16.49 2.44
N ASN A 676 23.39 -16.08 2.20
CA ASN A 676 24.30 -16.62 1.20
C ASN A 676 24.86 -17.98 1.65
N CYS A 677 24.21 -19.05 1.20
CA CYS A 677 24.55 -20.41 1.62
C CYS A 677 25.92 -20.91 1.15
N ARG A 678 26.46 -20.32 0.08
CA ARG A 678 27.78 -20.67 -0.45
C ARG A 678 28.89 -20.06 0.41
N MET A 679 28.74 -18.79 0.79
CA MET A 679 29.59 -18.12 1.77
C MET A 679 29.58 -18.87 3.12
N ASN A 680 28.40 -19.24 3.62
CA ASN A 680 28.28 -19.97 4.89
C ASN A 680 28.99 -21.34 4.85
N GLN A 681 28.88 -22.06 3.74
CA GLN A 681 29.60 -23.33 3.55
C GLN A 681 31.11 -23.12 3.55
N LEU A 682 31.60 -22.14 2.79
CA LEU A 682 33.04 -21.84 2.73
C LEU A 682 33.61 -21.50 4.12
N ILE A 683 32.87 -20.71 4.91
CA ILE A 683 33.23 -20.41 6.30
C ILE A 683 33.28 -21.69 7.15
N ARG A 684 32.30 -22.59 7.01
CA ARG A 684 32.25 -23.88 7.73
C ARG A 684 33.46 -24.74 7.39
N GLU A 685 33.80 -24.86 6.11
CA GLU A 685 34.94 -25.66 5.63
C GLU A 685 36.28 -25.09 6.11
N ARG A 686 36.44 -23.77 6.06
CA ARG A 686 37.69 -23.10 6.42
C ARG A 686 37.97 -23.12 7.92
N PHE A 687 36.95 -22.88 8.74
CA PHE A 687 37.09 -22.73 10.20
C PHE A 687 36.70 -23.98 10.99
N ARG A 688 36.00 -24.94 10.39
CA ARG A 688 35.57 -26.20 11.04
C ARG A 688 35.12 -26.02 12.51
N PRO A 689 34.17 -25.10 12.78
CA PRO A 689 33.72 -24.87 14.15
C PRO A 689 33.06 -26.13 14.71
N THR A 690 33.17 -26.35 16.03
CA THR A 690 32.47 -27.49 16.67
C THR A 690 30.95 -27.37 16.51
N ARG A 691 30.42 -26.14 16.58
CA ARG A 691 29.02 -25.83 16.29
C ARG A 691 28.92 -24.56 15.46
N MET A 692 28.15 -24.61 14.39
CA MET A 692 27.82 -23.44 13.57
C MET A 692 26.31 -23.24 13.53
N PHE A 693 25.85 -22.01 13.72
CA PHE A 693 24.45 -21.63 13.59
C PHE A 693 24.30 -20.45 12.64
N VAL A 694 23.41 -20.55 11.66
CA VAL A 694 23.05 -19.42 10.80
C VAL A 694 21.57 -19.18 10.99
N GLN A 695 21.19 -17.93 11.23
CA GLN A 695 19.81 -17.58 11.49
C GLN A 695 18.90 -17.85 10.25
N PRO A 696 17.84 -18.69 10.32
CA PRO A 696 16.85 -18.86 9.25
C PRO A 696 16.22 -17.56 8.74
N GLY A 697 15.90 -16.63 9.63
CA GLY A 697 15.50 -15.27 9.28
C GLY A 697 16.67 -14.29 9.40
N ALA A 698 17.83 -14.56 8.78
CA ALA A 698 19.03 -13.72 8.96
C ALA A 698 18.88 -12.28 8.45
N ASN A 699 17.85 -12.02 7.65
CA ASN A 699 17.49 -10.70 7.17
C ASN A 699 16.86 -9.84 8.29
N ASP A 700 16.43 -8.61 7.95
CA ASP A 700 16.03 -7.62 8.96
C ASP A 700 14.84 -8.06 9.81
N ALA A 701 13.97 -8.90 9.27
CA ALA A 701 12.89 -9.53 10.04
C ALA A 701 13.39 -10.24 11.30
N GLY A 702 14.55 -10.93 11.23
CA GLY A 702 15.15 -11.63 12.37
C GLY A 702 15.56 -10.72 13.52
N THR A 703 15.72 -9.42 13.27
CA THR A 703 16.03 -8.46 14.34
C THR A 703 14.87 -8.25 15.31
N ALA A 704 13.62 -8.56 14.92
CA ALA A 704 12.49 -8.58 15.86
C ALA A 704 12.70 -9.66 16.93
N LEU A 705 13.13 -10.86 16.51
CA LEU A 705 13.48 -11.95 17.40
C LEU A 705 14.70 -11.60 18.26
N GLY A 706 15.74 -11.03 17.64
CA GLY A 706 16.93 -10.55 18.32
C GLY A 706 16.64 -9.51 19.40
N ALA A 707 15.81 -8.51 19.10
CA ALA A 707 15.42 -7.46 20.04
C ALA A 707 14.69 -8.05 21.26
N ALA A 708 13.71 -8.94 21.04
CA ALA A 708 13.00 -9.59 22.14
C ALA A 708 13.96 -10.39 23.04
N LEU A 709 14.81 -11.24 22.44
CA LEU A 709 15.70 -12.14 23.16
C LEU A 709 16.80 -11.39 23.91
N GLU A 710 17.36 -10.34 23.31
CA GLU A 710 18.37 -9.52 23.98
C GLU A 710 17.75 -8.73 25.13
N ALA A 711 16.57 -8.13 24.93
CA ALA A 711 15.84 -7.48 26.00
C ALA A 711 15.53 -8.45 27.16
N CYS A 712 15.19 -9.70 26.85
CA CYS A 712 15.03 -10.75 27.86
C CYS A 712 16.34 -11.02 28.60
N ALA A 713 17.44 -11.24 27.88
CA ALA A 713 18.74 -11.51 28.50
C ALA A 713 19.24 -10.35 29.39
N MET A 714 18.95 -9.10 29.00
CA MET A 714 19.31 -7.91 29.79
C MET A 714 18.43 -7.72 31.03
N THR A 715 17.20 -8.24 31.04
CA THR A 715 16.24 -8.08 32.14
C THR A 715 16.09 -9.33 33.01
N ASP A 716 16.62 -10.46 32.56
CA ASP A 716 16.63 -11.73 33.26
C ASP A 716 18.02 -12.36 33.28
N PRO A 717 18.76 -12.22 34.39
CA PRO A 717 20.08 -12.84 34.55
C PRO A 717 20.07 -14.38 34.45
N LYS A 718 18.91 -15.02 34.58
CA LYS A 718 18.78 -16.48 34.44
C LYS A 718 18.51 -16.93 33.00
N PHE A 719 18.29 -16.00 32.08
CA PHE A 719 18.08 -16.34 30.68
C PHE A 719 19.33 -17.04 30.12
N LYS A 720 19.11 -18.17 29.45
CA LYS A 720 20.17 -18.95 28.81
C LYS A 720 19.84 -19.12 27.33
N PRO A 721 20.85 -19.09 26.44
CA PRO A 721 20.64 -19.48 25.06
C PRO A 721 20.03 -20.88 24.97
N PHE A 722 19.06 -21.06 24.09
CA PHE A 722 18.42 -22.35 23.82
C PHE A 722 18.65 -22.73 22.36
N VAL A 723 18.40 -23.98 21.97
CA VAL A 723 18.53 -24.40 20.57
C VAL A 723 17.20 -24.16 19.85
N MET A 724 17.20 -23.32 18.82
CA MET A 724 16.09 -23.23 17.87
C MET A 724 16.16 -24.43 16.93
N GLU A 725 15.28 -25.39 17.19
CA GLU A 725 15.26 -26.66 16.47
C GLU A 725 14.55 -26.57 15.13
N ASP A 726 13.68 -25.59 14.96
CA ASP A 726 12.85 -25.33 13.79
C ASP A 726 12.52 -23.84 13.66
N ALA A 727 11.97 -23.45 12.52
CA ALA A 727 11.54 -22.09 12.26
C ALA A 727 10.01 -21.93 12.25
N PHE A 728 9.23 -22.89 12.75
CA PHE A 728 7.77 -22.86 12.70
C PHE A 728 7.19 -21.93 13.78
N LEU A 729 7.43 -20.62 13.63
CA LEU A 729 7.10 -19.60 14.62
C LEU A 729 5.84 -18.80 14.29
N GLY A 730 5.29 -18.94 13.08
CA GLY A 730 4.12 -18.22 12.61
C GLY A 730 2.77 -18.87 12.99
N PRO A 731 1.68 -18.46 12.33
CA PRO A 731 0.33 -19.00 12.55
C PRO A 731 0.19 -20.46 12.08
N GLN A 732 -0.74 -21.17 12.70
CA GLN A 732 -1.25 -22.48 12.28
C GLN A 732 -2.77 -22.36 12.15
N PHE A 733 -3.34 -23.17 11.27
CA PHE A 733 -4.77 -23.23 11.02
C PHE A 733 -5.31 -24.58 11.47
N SER A 734 -6.49 -24.57 12.04
CA SER A 734 -7.22 -25.77 12.47
C SER A 734 -7.75 -26.54 11.27
N GLU A 735 -8.07 -27.81 11.51
CA GLU A 735 -8.72 -28.66 10.51
C GLU A 735 -10.06 -28.06 10.04
N ALA A 736 -10.86 -27.51 10.95
CA ALA A 736 -12.15 -26.90 10.63
C ALA A 736 -12.02 -25.66 9.72
N GLU A 737 -11.03 -24.80 9.98
CA GLU A 737 -10.73 -23.65 9.11
C GLU A 737 -10.31 -24.09 7.70
N VAL A 738 -9.49 -25.14 7.62
CA VAL A 738 -9.06 -25.73 6.35
C VAL A 738 -10.24 -26.35 5.60
N ALA A 739 -11.05 -27.17 6.28
CA ALA A 739 -12.21 -27.84 5.70
C ALA A 739 -13.20 -26.83 5.11
N GLY A 740 -13.55 -25.78 5.87
CA GLY A 740 -14.46 -24.76 5.38
C GLY A 740 -13.93 -24.01 4.15
N VAL A 741 -12.62 -23.76 4.06
CA VAL A 741 -12.01 -23.19 2.85
C VAL A 741 -12.08 -24.16 1.67
N LEU A 742 -11.84 -25.45 1.89
CA LEU A 742 -11.90 -26.47 0.85
C LEU A 742 -13.32 -26.67 0.32
N GLU A 743 -14.33 -26.69 1.18
CA GLU A 743 -15.75 -26.76 0.81
C GLU A 743 -16.14 -25.63 -0.13
N ARG A 744 -15.71 -24.40 0.16
CA ARG A 744 -15.96 -23.22 -0.67
C ARG A 744 -15.10 -23.15 -1.93
N SER A 745 -14.05 -23.96 -2.02
CA SER A 745 -13.05 -23.85 -3.09
C SER A 745 -13.50 -24.49 -4.42
N GLY A 746 -14.51 -25.36 -4.40
CA GLY A 746 -14.92 -26.15 -5.57
C GLY A 746 -13.88 -27.16 -6.05
N LEU A 747 -12.87 -27.49 -5.23
CA LEU A 747 -11.90 -28.55 -5.51
C LEU A 747 -12.48 -29.92 -5.11
N SER A 748 -12.12 -30.97 -5.85
CA SER A 748 -12.35 -32.33 -5.37
C SER A 748 -11.41 -32.57 -4.20
N CYS A 749 -11.98 -32.71 -3.00
CA CYS A 749 -11.24 -32.85 -1.77
C CYS A 749 -11.67 -34.12 -1.06
N ARG A 750 -10.71 -34.85 -0.51
CA ARG A 750 -10.99 -35.99 0.35
C ARG A 750 -9.92 -36.18 1.42
N ARG A 751 -10.32 -36.84 2.50
CA ARG A 751 -9.45 -37.18 3.63
C ARG A 751 -8.97 -38.62 3.45
N PRO A 752 -7.69 -38.87 3.12
CA PRO A 752 -7.12 -40.22 3.13
C PRO A 752 -6.98 -40.79 4.54
N ASP A 753 -6.93 -42.12 4.66
CA ASP A 753 -6.55 -42.81 5.90
C ASP A 753 -5.12 -42.46 6.32
N ASP A 754 -4.22 -42.34 5.34
CA ASP A 754 -2.83 -41.92 5.56
C ASP A 754 -2.39 -40.88 4.52
N VAL A 755 -2.45 -39.61 4.92
CA VAL A 755 -2.07 -38.47 4.07
C VAL A 755 -0.59 -38.48 3.67
N CYS A 756 0.29 -38.98 4.54
CA CYS A 756 1.74 -39.01 4.27
C CYS A 756 2.06 -40.07 3.23
N ARG A 757 1.51 -41.28 3.39
CA ARG A 757 1.64 -42.36 2.40
C ARG A 757 1.03 -41.95 1.06
N GLU A 758 -0.19 -41.40 1.10
CA GLU A 758 -0.90 -40.76 -0.02
C GLU A 758 0.01 -39.85 -0.85
N ALA A 759 0.49 -38.81 -0.20
CA ALA A 759 1.35 -37.80 -0.80
C ALA A 759 2.69 -38.38 -1.29
N ALA A 760 3.29 -39.35 -0.58
CA ALA A 760 4.50 -40.04 -1.04
C ALA A 760 4.26 -40.83 -2.34
N GLU A 761 3.13 -41.53 -2.46
CA GLU A 761 2.74 -42.24 -3.70
C GLU A 761 2.45 -41.29 -4.86
N LEU A 762 1.92 -40.10 -4.60
CA LEU A 762 1.76 -39.07 -5.62
C LEU A 762 3.12 -38.52 -6.07
N LEU A 763 4.01 -38.20 -5.13
CA LEU A 763 5.37 -37.75 -5.43
C LEU A 763 6.12 -38.80 -6.25
N SER A 764 6.10 -40.08 -5.86
CA SER A 764 6.83 -41.15 -6.56
C SER A 764 6.35 -41.38 -8.01
N ARG A 765 5.10 -40.99 -8.30
CA ARG A 765 4.50 -40.94 -9.65
C ARG A 765 4.82 -39.64 -10.40
N GLY A 766 5.76 -38.84 -9.89
CA GLY A 766 6.21 -37.59 -10.49
C GLY A 766 5.19 -36.45 -10.42
N LYS A 767 4.27 -36.44 -9.45
CA LYS A 767 3.36 -35.31 -9.22
C LYS A 767 4.06 -34.19 -8.44
N VAL A 768 3.71 -32.94 -8.72
CA VAL A 768 4.19 -31.75 -8.00
C VAL A 768 3.09 -31.29 -7.04
N LEU A 769 3.38 -31.33 -5.75
CA LEU A 769 2.39 -31.13 -4.70
C LEU A 769 2.57 -29.77 -4.03
N GLY A 770 1.46 -29.09 -3.76
CA GLY A 770 1.43 -28.05 -2.72
C GLY A 770 1.32 -28.73 -1.36
N TRP A 771 2.16 -28.35 -0.40
CA TRP A 771 2.21 -28.91 0.95
C TRP A 771 2.01 -27.79 1.97
N PHE A 772 0.87 -27.81 2.65
CA PHE A 772 0.48 -26.83 3.64
C PHE A 772 0.18 -27.53 4.97
N GLN A 773 1.12 -27.46 5.90
CA GLN A 773 1.04 -28.15 7.18
C GLN A 773 1.48 -27.28 8.35
N GLY A 774 0.83 -27.47 9.50
CA GLY A 774 1.24 -26.89 10.77
C GLY A 774 1.46 -25.37 10.75
N ARG A 775 2.38 -24.93 11.63
CA ARG A 775 2.77 -23.53 11.77
C ARG A 775 3.61 -23.07 10.57
N LEU A 776 3.41 -21.82 10.17
CA LEU A 776 4.19 -21.13 9.15
C LEU A 776 5.65 -20.93 9.60
N GLU A 777 6.58 -21.17 8.69
CA GLU A 777 8.01 -20.92 8.89
C GLU A 777 8.33 -19.42 8.97
N PHE A 778 9.30 -19.05 9.80
CA PHE A 778 9.91 -17.72 9.89
C PHE A 778 11.19 -17.66 9.04
N GLY A 779 11.39 -16.56 8.34
CA GLY A 779 12.44 -16.37 7.34
C GLY A 779 12.01 -16.73 5.91
N PRO A 780 12.88 -16.50 4.91
CA PRO A 780 12.52 -16.54 3.49
C PRO A 780 12.52 -17.94 2.86
N ARG A 781 12.91 -18.99 3.60
CA ARG A 781 12.97 -20.38 3.09
C ARG A 781 11.71 -21.15 3.52
N ALA A 782 11.14 -21.93 2.60
CA ALA A 782 10.17 -22.96 2.97
C ALA A 782 10.91 -24.20 3.48
N LEU A 783 10.46 -24.74 4.61
CA LEU A 783 11.10 -25.80 5.37
C LEU A 783 10.12 -26.94 5.70
N GLY A 784 9.10 -27.14 4.87
CA GLY A 784 8.12 -28.22 5.01
C GLY A 784 6.80 -27.83 5.69
N GLY A 785 6.58 -26.55 5.96
CA GLY A 785 5.29 -26.01 6.41
C GLY A 785 4.50 -25.40 5.25
N ARG A 786 5.16 -24.63 4.37
CA ARG A 786 4.57 -24.00 3.17
C ARG A 786 5.44 -24.27 1.94
N SER A 787 5.39 -25.52 1.49
CA SER A 787 6.32 -26.05 0.48
C SER A 787 5.61 -26.49 -0.79
N ILE A 788 6.30 -26.39 -1.92
CA ILE A 788 6.01 -27.16 -3.12
C ILE A 788 7.01 -28.31 -3.15
N LEU A 789 6.49 -29.53 -3.24
CA LEU A 789 7.25 -30.77 -3.16
C LEU A 789 7.23 -31.49 -4.50
N ALA A 790 8.36 -32.13 -4.85
CA ALA A 790 8.47 -32.95 -6.05
C ALA A 790 9.49 -34.09 -5.88
N ASP A 791 9.42 -35.07 -6.78
CA ASP A 791 10.38 -36.18 -6.85
C ASP A 791 11.76 -35.70 -7.32
N PRO A 792 12.85 -35.91 -6.57
CA PRO A 792 14.18 -35.44 -6.94
C PRO A 792 14.85 -36.28 -8.05
N ARG A 793 14.34 -37.48 -8.34
CA ARG A 793 15.00 -38.48 -9.19
C ARG A 793 14.86 -38.20 -10.69
N GLY A 794 13.79 -37.51 -11.08
CA GLY A 794 13.49 -37.25 -12.49
C GLY A 794 14.31 -36.09 -13.08
N PRO A 795 15.08 -36.29 -14.17
CA PRO A 795 15.93 -35.24 -14.74
C PRO A 795 15.16 -34.01 -15.26
N LYS A 796 13.92 -34.22 -15.73
CA LYS A 796 13.03 -33.14 -16.20
C LYS A 796 12.25 -32.45 -15.08
N MET A 797 12.36 -32.92 -13.83
CA MET A 797 11.56 -32.38 -12.73
C MET A 797 11.95 -30.94 -12.39
N LYS A 798 13.24 -30.60 -12.43
CA LYS A 798 13.73 -29.23 -12.24
C LYS A 798 13.02 -28.26 -13.20
N ASP A 799 12.97 -28.60 -14.49
CA ASP A 799 12.35 -27.76 -15.51
C ASP A 799 10.84 -27.62 -15.29
N ARG A 800 10.17 -28.73 -14.94
CA ARG A 800 8.74 -28.73 -14.61
C ARG A 800 8.42 -27.82 -13.43
N VAL A 801 9.15 -27.93 -12.33
CA VAL A 801 8.91 -27.10 -11.14
C VAL A 801 9.26 -25.64 -11.43
N ASN A 802 10.31 -25.35 -12.21
CA ASN A 802 10.62 -23.98 -12.63
C ASN A 802 9.53 -23.37 -13.53
N ALA A 803 8.92 -24.16 -14.42
CA ALA A 803 7.79 -23.74 -15.25
C ALA A 803 6.54 -23.41 -14.39
N VAL A 804 6.20 -24.27 -13.43
CA VAL A 804 5.14 -24.04 -12.43
C VAL A 804 5.38 -22.72 -11.67
N LYS A 805 6.64 -22.43 -11.33
CA LYS A 805 7.04 -21.20 -10.64
C LYS A 805 7.13 -19.96 -11.55
N LYS A 806 6.87 -20.09 -12.87
CA LYS A 806 6.95 -19.01 -13.87
C LYS A 806 8.28 -18.21 -13.80
N ARG A 807 9.40 -18.91 -13.58
CA ARG A 807 10.75 -18.32 -13.38
C ARG A 807 11.79 -18.94 -14.31
N HIS A 808 13.01 -18.41 -14.31
CA HIS A 808 14.08 -18.92 -15.19
C HIS A 808 14.36 -20.42 -14.97
N PRO A 809 14.55 -21.20 -16.06
CA PRO A 809 14.67 -22.67 -16.00
C PRO A 809 15.95 -23.16 -15.30
N TRP A 810 16.99 -22.34 -15.26
CA TRP A 810 18.27 -22.65 -14.63
C TRP A 810 18.28 -22.43 -13.11
N ARG A 811 17.19 -21.92 -12.51
CA ARG A 811 17.16 -21.69 -11.05
C ARG A 811 17.19 -23.02 -10.29
N PRO A 812 18.11 -23.19 -9.33
CA PRO A 812 18.26 -24.43 -8.58
C PRO A 812 17.14 -24.64 -7.54
N PHE A 813 17.04 -25.88 -7.07
CA PHE A 813 16.23 -26.32 -5.93
C PHE A 813 17.10 -27.05 -4.92
N GLY A 814 16.62 -27.20 -3.69
CA GLY A 814 17.29 -27.96 -2.63
C GLY A 814 16.42 -29.13 -2.15
N PRO A 815 17.01 -30.20 -1.60
CA PRO A 815 16.29 -31.31 -1.05
C PRO A 815 15.93 -31.08 0.42
N SER A 816 14.84 -31.68 0.88
CA SER A 816 14.62 -31.99 2.29
C SER A 816 14.86 -33.48 2.50
N ILE A 817 15.81 -33.82 3.37
CA ILE A 817 16.30 -35.18 3.65
C ILE A 817 15.96 -35.59 5.08
N LEU A 818 15.74 -36.89 5.31
CA LEU A 818 15.63 -37.43 6.66
C LEU A 818 16.92 -37.20 7.45
N ALA A 819 16.80 -36.63 8.66
CA ALA A 819 17.93 -36.46 9.56
C ALA A 819 18.55 -37.82 9.90
N GLY A 820 19.89 -37.88 9.90
CA GLY A 820 20.68 -39.11 10.08
C GLY A 820 21.06 -39.82 8.79
N ARG A 821 20.42 -39.48 7.65
CA ARG A 821 20.69 -40.09 6.33
C ARG A 821 21.63 -39.25 5.46
N GLU A 822 22.07 -38.08 5.92
CA GLU A 822 22.91 -37.14 5.17
C GLU A 822 24.23 -37.77 4.72
N ALA A 823 24.84 -38.57 5.59
CA ALA A 823 26.12 -39.22 5.31
C ALA A 823 26.04 -40.22 4.15
N GLU A 824 24.87 -40.71 3.77
CA GLU A 824 24.76 -41.60 2.60
C GLU A 824 24.82 -40.86 1.26
N TRP A 825 24.57 -39.55 1.27
CA TRP A 825 24.31 -38.76 0.07
C TRP A 825 25.26 -37.58 -0.11
N PHE A 826 25.74 -36.98 0.98
CA PHE A 826 26.49 -35.73 0.95
C PHE A 826 27.92 -35.89 1.45
N GLU A 827 28.80 -35.03 0.93
CA GLU A 827 30.17 -34.84 1.40
C GLU A 827 30.17 -33.93 2.63
N ASP A 828 31.06 -34.21 3.59
CA ASP A 828 31.13 -33.51 4.89
C ASP A 828 29.75 -33.24 5.53
N PRO A 829 28.94 -34.32 5.70
CA PRO A 829 27.55 -34.22 6.11
C PRO A 829 27.41 -33.61 7.51
N PHE A 830 26.35 -32.85 7.71
CA PHE A 830 26.00 -32.28 9.01
C PHE A 830 24.51 -31.95 9.05
N ASP A 831 24.00 -31.65 10.24
CA ASP A 831 22.60 -31.28 10.46
C ASP A 831 22.30 -29.86 9.92
N SER A 832 21.85 -29.78 8.66
CA SER A 832 21.53 -28.52 7.96
C SER A 832 20.02 -28.24 8.00
N ARG A 833 19.50 -27.78 9.14
CA ARG A 833 18.03 -27.67 9.36
C ARG A 833 17.31 -26.60 8.54
N PHE A 834 18.02 -25.60 8.02
CA PHE A 834 17.42 -24.37 7.50
C PHE A 834 17.74 -24.07 6.02
N MET A 835 18.37 -25.01 5.31
CA MET A 835 18.84 -24.80 3.94
C MET A 835 19.75 -23.56 3.76
N LEU A 836 20.66 -23.33 4.71
CA LEU A 836 21.58 -22.17 4.73
C LEU A 836 23.01 -22.52 4.37
N PHE A 837 23.25 -23.73 3.87
CA PHE A 837 24.57 -24.22 3.47
C PHE A 837 24.44 -25.04 2.19
N THR A 838 25.41 -24.89 1.30
CA THR A 838 25.59 -25.82 0.18
C THR A 838 26.47 -26.99 0.61
N VAL A 839 26.25 -28.19 0.08
CA VAL A 839 27.11 -29.37 0.32
C VAL A 839 27.41 -30.08 -0.99
N GLY A 840 28.56 -30.73 -1.07
CA GLY A 840 28.90 -31.64 -2.17
C GLY A 840 28.07 -32.93 -2.12
N ILE A 841 27.90 -33.57 -3.26
CA ILE A 841 27.22 -34.87 -3.37
C ILE A 841 28.27 -35.97 -3.43
N ARG A 842 28.07 -37.06 -2.67
CA ARG A 842 28.97 -38.22 -2.73
C ARG A 842 29.07 -38.79 -4.14
N LYS A 843 30.28 -39.23 -4.50
CA LYS A 843 30.57 -39.90 -5.76
C LYS A 843 29.56 -41.01 -6.06
N GLY A 844 29.00 -41.00 -7.27
CA GLY A 844 28.01 -41.99 -7.73
C GLY A 844 26.55 -41.74 -7.31
N LYS A 845 26.27 -40.76 -6.43
CA LYS A 845 24.89 -40.46 -6.00
C LYS A 845 24.19 -39.38 -6.82
N ALA A 846 24.94 -38.55 -7.54
CA ALA A 846 24.40 -37.40 -8.29
C ALA A 846 23.31 -37.80 -9.32
N SER A 847 23.52 -38.88 -10.08
CA SER A 847 22.57 -39.35 -11.09
C SER A 847 21.23 -39.81 -10.52
N ALA A 848 21.17 -40.13 -9.21
CA ALA A 848 19.94 -40.57 -8.55
C ALA A 848 19.03 -39.40 -8.11
N ILE A 849 19.54 -38.17 -8.03
CA ILE A 849 18.78 -36.99 -7.58
C ILE A 849 19.01 -35.73 -8.45
N PRO A 850 18.95 -35.82 -9.79
CA PRO A 850 19.35 -34.74 -10.70
C PRO A 850 18.53 -33.46 -10.54
N ALA A 851 17.29 -33.51 -10.02
CA ALA A 851 16.43 -32.34 -9.94
C ALA A 851 16.80 -31.34 -8.84
N VAL A 852 17.62 -31.77 -7.87
CA VAL A 852 18.06 -30.95 -6.72
C VAL A 852 19.56 -30.61 -6.78
N LEU A 853 20.21 -30.89 -7.91
CA LEU A 853 21.60 -30.52 -8.13
C LEU A 853 21.72 -29.08 -8.66
N HIS A 854 22.73 -28.39 -8.16
CA HIS A 854 23.23 -27.16 -8.74
C HIS A 854 24.16 -27.46 -9.91
N GLU A 855 24.44 -26.43 -10.72
CA GLU A 855 25.32 -26.56 -11.88
C GLU A 855 26.76 -26.96 -11.49
N ASP A 856 27.22 -26.50 -10.33
CA ASP A 856 28.55 -26.81 -9.78
C ASP A 856 28.61 -28.18 -9.06
N GLY A 857 27.57 -29.01 -9.18
CA GLY A 857 27.50 -30.34 -8.56
C GLY A 857 27.14 -30.33 -7.07
N THR A 858 26.91 -29.16 -6.46
CA THR A 858 26.48 -29.05 -5.06
C THR A 858 24.96 -29.15 -4.92
N THR A 859 24.47 -29.21 -3.68
CA THR A 859 23.05 -29.02 -3.34
C THR A 859 22.90 -28.22 -2.05
N ARG A 860 21.67 -27.81 -1.70
CA ARG A 860 21.37 -27.02 -0.50
C ARG A 860 20.31 -27.72 0.36
N PRO A 861 20.71 -28.67 1.23
CA PRO A 861 19.77 -29.57 1.90
C PRO A 861 19.12 -28.96 3.14
N GLN A 862 17.94 -29.50 3.46
CA GLN A 862 17.28 -29.38 4.76
C GLN A 862 17.27 -30.72 5.47
N SER A 863 17.91 -30.83 6.64
CA SER A 863 17.75 -31.98 7.53
C SER A 863 16.41 -31.90 8.26
N VAL A 864 15.57 -32.92 8.09
CA VAL A 864 14.22 -33.01 8.65
C VAL A 864 14.22 -33.99 9.81
N HIS A 865 13.91 -33.51 11.01
CA HIS A 865 13.81 -34.33 12.22
C HIS A 865 12.35 -34.67 12.52
N ALA A 866 12.09 -35.90 12.97
CA ALA A 866 10.73 -36.33 13.37
C ALA A 866 10.16 -35.50 14.52
N ARG A 867 11.03 -35.04 15.44
CA ARG A 867 10.60 -34.26 16.62
C ARG A 867 10.06 -32.88 16.29
N SER A 868 10.63 -32.21 15.28
CA SER A 868 10.25 -30.84 14.90
C SER A 868 9.23 -30.80 13.76
N SER A 869 9.28 -31.77 12.84
CA SER A 869 8.41 -31.84 11.67
C SER A 869 7.85 -33.25 11.46
N PRO A 870 7.03 -33.81 12.39
CA PRO A 870 6.65 -35.22 12.36
C PRO A 870 5.95 -35.65 11.07
N LEU A 871 4.98 -34.88 10.57
CA LEU A 871 4.28 -35.20 9.32
C LEU A 871 5.19 -35.09 8.09
N TYR A 872 6.11 -34.11 8.07
CA TYR A 872 7.03 -33.93 6.95
C TYR A 872 8.11 -35.02 6.93
N HIS A 873 8.64 -35.38 8.10
CA HIS A 873 9.52 -36.53 8.26
C HIS A 873 8.83 -37.81 7.80
N ARG A 874 7.58 -38.04 8.24
CA ARG A 874 6.80 -39.22 7.87
C ARG A 874 6.54 -39.30 6.37
N LEU A 875 6.19 -38.18 5.72
CA LEU A 875 6.06 -38.09 4.27
C LEU A 875 7.34 -38.56 3.56
N ILE A 876 8.49 -38.04 3.98
CA ILE A 876 9.78 -38.37 3.36
C ILE A 876 10.16 -39.83 3.68
N SER A 877 9.81 -40.35 4.85
CA SER A 877 10.02 -41.76 5.23
C SER A 877 9.21 -42.71 4.34
N GLU A 878 7.94 -42.39 4.07
CA GLU A 878 7.12 -43.18 3.12
C GLU A 878 7.66 -43.06 1.70
N PHE A 879 8.13 -41.88 1.29
CA PHE A 879 8.77 -41.69 -0.01
C PHE A 879 10.06 -42.53 -0.13
N ASP A 880 10.89 -42.57 0.92
CA ASP A 880 12.08 -43.44 1.00
C ASP A 880 11.70 -44.91 0.84
N ARG A 881 10.68 -45.37 1.57
CA ARG A 881 10.18 -46.76 1.48
C ARG A 881 9.76 -47.14 0.07
N LEU A 882 9.16 -46.20 -0.67
CA LEU A 882 8.68 -46.43 -2.04
C LEU A 882 9.79 -46.32 -3.10
N THR A 883 10.86 -45.57 -2.83
CA THR A 883 11.79 -45.13 -3.88
C THR A 883 13.26 -45.45 -3.63
N GLY A 884 13.63 -45.81 -2.39
CA GLY A 884 15.00 -45.92 -1.90
C GLY A 884 15.73 -44.58 -1.77
N VAL A 885 15.03 -43.45 -1.87
CA VAL A 885 15.61 -42.10 -1.79
C VAL A 885 15.04 -41.37 -0.57
N PRO A 886 15.85 -41.05 0.46
CA PRO A 886 15.37 -40.49 1.73
C PRO A 886 15.16 -38.98 1.70
N MET A 887 14.80 -38.43 0.53
CA MET A 887 14.62 -36.99 0.35
C MET A 887 13.62 -36.64 -0.74
N VAL A 888 13.05 -35.44 -0.64
CA VAL A 888 12.17 -34.84 -1.64
C VAL A 888 12.72 -33.47 -2.07
N LEU A 889 12.43 -33.05 -3.30
CA LEU A 889 12.69 -31.67 -3.72
C LEU A 889 11.75 -30.74 -2.95
N ASN A 890 12.29 -29.67 -2.36
CA ASN A 890 11.51 -28.67 -1.64
C ASN A 890 11.78 -27.26 -2.18
N THR A 891 10.70 -26.51 -2.45
CA THR A 891 10.76 -25.08 -2.77
C THR A 891 9.62 -24.30 -2.13
N SER A 892 9.75 -22.98 -2.08
CA SER A 892 8.74 -22.07 -1.52
C SER A 892 7.38 -22.19 -2.21
N PHE A 893 6.31 -22.36 -1.41
CA PHE A 893 4.94 -22.30 -1.89
C PHE A 893 4.47 -20.85 -1.97
N ASN A 894 4.63 -20.27 -3.15
CA ASN A 894 4.21 -18.90 -3.48
C ASN A 894 4.13 -18.69 -4.99
N ARG A 895 3.28 -17.77 -5.41
CA ARG A 895 3.25 -17.26 -6.78
C ARG A 895 4.42 -16.33 -7.06
N LYS A 896 4.66 -16.02 -8.33
CA LYS A 896 5.73 -15.11 -8.74
C LYS A 896 5.44 -13.71 -8.18
N GLY A 897 6.38 -13.17 -7.40
CA GLY A 897 6.28 -11.82 -6.84
C GLY A 897 5.64 -11.76 -5.46
N GLU A 898 5.02 -12.83 -4.98
CA GLU A 898 4.35 -12.89 -3.67
C GLU A 898 5.24 -13.53 -2.59
N PRO A 899 4.98 -13.24 -1.30
CA PRO A 899 5.58 -13.97 -0.17
C PRO A 899 5.01 -15.40 -0.05
N LEU A 900 5.59 -16.22 0.83
CA LEU A 900 5.08 -17.56 1.16
C LEU A 900 3.58 -17.50 1.49
N VAL A 901 2.79 -18.46 1.00
CA VAL A 901 1.37 -18.56 1.40
C VAL A 901 1.27 -18.76 2.90
N CYS A 902 0.38 -18.02 3.53
CA CYS A 902 0.16 -18.01 4.97
C CYS A 902 -1.16 -18.71 5.29
N ALA A 903 -2.28 -18.23 4.74
CA ALA A 903 -3.62 -18.73 5.01
C ALA A 903 -4.07 -19.87 4.07
N PRO A 904 -5.02 -20.74 4.49
CA PRO A 904 -5.51 -21.84 3.65
C PRO A 904 -6.07 -21.38 2.31
N GLN A 905 -6.81 -20.25 2.29
CA GLN A 905 -7.37 -19.67 1.08
C GLN A 905 -6.26 -19.31 0.07
N GLU A 906 -5.18 -18.69 0.54
CA GLU A 906 -4.03 -18.34 -0.30
C GLU A 906 -3.35 -19.58 -0.88
N ALA A 907 -3.29 -20.67 -0.12
CA ALA A 907 -2.74 -21.94 -0.58
C ALA A 907 -3.61 -22.59 -1.68
N VAL A 908 -4.94 -22.53 -1.53
CA VAL A 908 -5.91 -22.98 -2.54
C VAL A 908 -5.79 -22.15 -3.82
N GLU A 909 -5.73 -20.82 -3.70
CA GLU A 909 -5.57 -19.91 -4.84
C GLU A 909 -4.24 -20.16 -5.57
N ALA A 910 -3.14 -20.25 -4.82
CA ALA A 910 -1.82 -20.55 -5.38
C ALA A 910 -1.79 -21.93 -6.03
N PHE A 911 -2.40 -22.95 -5.41
CA PHE A 911 -2.55 -24.29 -5.99
C PHE A 911 -3.23 -24.25 -7.36
N LYS A 912 -4.40 -23.58 -7.44
CA LYS A 912 -5.18 -23.44 -8.68
C LYS A 912 -4.40 -22.72 -9.77
N GLU A 913 -3.80 -21.57 -9.46
CA GLU A 913 -3.15 -20.70 -10.46
C GLU A 913 -1.81 -21.26 -10.95
N MET A 914 -1.04 -21.87 -10.05
CA MET A 914 0.26 -22.47 -10.39
C MET A 914 0.10 -23.78 -11.16
N GLY A 915 -1.10 -24.38 -11.13
CA GLY A 915 -1.41 -25.62 -11.83
C GLY A 915 -0.65 -26.83 -11.28
N LEU A 916 -0.47 -26.86 -9.94
CA LEU A 916 0.09 -28.01 -9.22
C LEU A 916 -0.82 -29.24 -9.40
N ASP A 917 -0.29 -30.44 -9.19
CA ASP A 917 -1.03 -31.68 -9.42
C ASP A 917 -2.02 -31.99 -8.30
N ALA A 918 -1.63 -31.77 -7.05
CA ALA A 918 -2.51 -31.84 -5.88
C ALA A 918 -2.06 -30.87 -4.79
N LEU A 919 -2.98 -30.50 -3.91
CA LEU A 919 -2.75 -29.74 -2.69
C LEU A 919 -2.99 -30.64 -1.50
N VAL A 920 -1.93 -30.90 -0.73
CA VAL A 920 -2.01 -31.57 0.55
C VAL A 920 -2.05 -30.48 1.62
N ILE A 921 -3.21 -30.32 2.26
CA ILE A 921 -3.47 -29.23 3.20
C ILE A 921 -4.16 -29.77 4.46
N GLY A 922 -3.46 -29.67 5.59
CA GLY A 922 -3.86 -30.38 6.80
C GLY A 922 -4.03 -31.89 6.50
N PRO A 923 -5.12 -32.52 6.95
CA PRO A 923 -5.37 -33.94 6.71
C PRO A 923 -6.00 -34.24 5.34
N PHE A 924 -6.14 -33.24 4.46
CA PHE A 924 -6.86 -33.40 3.19
C PHE A 924 -5.93 -33.42 1.99
N ILE A 925 -6.35 -34.13 0.95
CA ILE A 925 -5.78 -34.06 -0.40
C ILE A 925 -6.84 -33.48 -1.32
N ALA A 926 -6.55 -32.32 -1.90
CA ALA A 926 -7.39 -31.65 -2.87
C ALA A 926 -6.77 -31.75 -4.27
N THR A 927 -7.60 -32.03 -5.27
CA THR A 927 -7.22 -32.12 -6.67
C THR A 927 -8.16 -31.29 -7.53
N ASN A 928 -7.65 -30.87 -8.69
CA ASN A 928 -8.45 -30.17 -9.68
C ASN A 928 -8.99 -31.18 -10.70
N GLU A 929 -9.98 -31.99 -10.32
CA GLU A 929 -10.60 -33.01 -11.20
C GLU A 929 -11.20 -32.40 -12.48
N ALA A 930 -11.62 -31.13 -12.44
CA ALA A 930 -12.04 -30.38 -13.62
C ALA A 930 -10.92 -30.27 -14.69
N ARG A 931 -9.66 -30.48 -14.31
CA ARG A 931 -8.50 -30.53 -15.22
C ARG A 931 -8.25 -31.94 -15.78
N ALA A 932 -8.52 -33.00 -15.03
CA ALA A 932 -8.35 -34.39 -15.50
C ALA A 932 -9.36 -34.75 -16.62
N LYS A 933 -10.55 -34.14 -16.64
CA LYS A 933 -11.54 -34.29 -17.71
C LYS A 933 -11.38 -33.31 -18.89
N ARG A 934 -10.39 -32.39 -18.84
CA ARG A 934 -10.14 -31.42 -19.93
C ARG A 934 -8.89 -31.80 -20.74
N ARG A 935 -9.11 -32.49 -21.86
CA ARG A 935 -8.17 -32.49 -23.00
C ARG A 935 -7.78 -31.05 -23.36
N PRO A 936 -6.58 -30.79 -23.92
CA PRO A 936 -6.13 -29.45 -24.25
C PRO A 936 -7.15 -28.80 -25.18
N ARG A 937 -7.87 -27.78 -24.66
CA ARG A 937 -8.75 -26.97 -25.50
C ARG A 937 -7.85 -26.16 -26.41
N LYS A 938 -7.96 -26.42 -27.72
CA LYS A 938 -7.55 -25.49 -28.77
C LYS A 938 -8.08 -24.10 -28.41
N SER A 939 -7.24 -23.10 -28.65
CA SER A 939 -7.46 -21.65 -28.56
C SER A 939 -8.93 -21.22 -28.50
N ALA A 940 -9.24 -20.37 -27.52
CA ALA A 940 -10.43 -19.52 -27.38
C ALA A 940 -11.51 -19.72 -28.46
N ALA A 941 -12.59 -20.41 -28.09
CA ALA A 941 -13.76 -20.52 -28.94
C ALA A 941 -14.28 -19.11 -29.29
N LYS A 942 -14.47 -18.85 -30.58
CA LYS A 942 -15.36 -17.79 -31.07
C LYS A 942 -16.74 -17.99 -30.43
N PRO A 943 -17.47 -16.91 -30.07
CA PRO A 943 -18.88 -17.04 -29.72
C PRO A 943 -19.62 -17.63 -30.92
N ALA A 944 -20.13 -18.85 -30.74
CA ALA A 944 -20.93 -19.56 -31.73
C ALA A 944 -22.38 -19.16 -31.50
N GLY A 945 -22.97 -18.38 -32.40
CA GLY A 945 -24.28 -17.73 -32.26
C GLY A 945 -25.45 -18.64 -31.86
N GLY A 946 -25.59 -18.92 -30.57
CA GLY A 946 -26.72 -19.60 -29.93
C GLY A 946 -27.92 -18.66 -29.69
N ARG A 947 -29.02 -19.21 -29.18
CA ARG A 947 -30.24 -18.44 -28.84
C ARG A 947 -30.10 -17.96 -27.38
N ARG A 948 -30.25 -16.66 -27.15
CA ARG A 948 -29.96 -15.99 -25.87
C ARG A 948 -31.22 -15.81 -25.03
N LEU A 949 -31.16 -16.19 -23.76
CA LEU A 949 -32.10 -15.74 -22.74
C LEU A 949 -31.54 -14.46 -22.11
N SER A 950 -32.30 -13.37 -22.22
CA SER A 950 -32.03 -12.12 -21.53
C SER A 950 -32.84 -12.10 -20.23
N LEU A 951 -32.15 -12.20 -19.08
CA LEU A 951 -32.77 -12.33 -17.77
C LEU A 951 -32.46 -11.12 -16.90
N ARG A 952 -33.51 -10.50 -16.35
CA ARG A 952 -33.38 -9.45 -15.33
C ARG A 952 -33.59 -10.03 -13.94
N LEU A 953 -32.67 -9.72 -13.03
CA LEU A 953 -32.71 -10.15 -11.64
C LEU A 953 -33.07 -9.02 -10.67
N THR A 954 -32.57 -7.82 -10.95
CA THR A 954 -32.76 -6.65 -10.09
C THR A 954 -32.79 -5.36 -10.90
N VAL A 955 -33.36 -4.31 -10.30
CA VAL A 955 -33.29 -2.92 -10.78
C VAL A 955 -32.42 -2.04 -9.88
N GLU A 956 -31.88 -2.62 -8.80
CA GLU A 956 -30.97 -1.96 -7.87
C GLU A 956 -29.57 -1.80 -8.48
N CYS A 957 -28.89 -0.72 -8.10
CA CYS A 957 -27.53 -0.42 -8.56
C CYS A 957 -26.82 0.45 -7.52
N ASP A 958 -25.53 0.21 -7.29
CA ASP A 958 -24.72 0.97 -6.33
C ASP A 958 -24.10 2.26 -6.92
N LEU A 959 -24.62 2.69 -8.09
CA LEU A 959 -24.36 3.97 -8.75
C LEU A 959 -25.61 4.85 -8.78
N ASP A 960 -25.42 6.17 -8.67
CA ASP A 960 -26.50 7.15 -8.75
C ASP A 960 -26.50 7.96 -10.05
N CYS A 961 -26.44 7.24 -11.18
CA CYS A 961 -26.41 7.85 -12.51
C CYS A 961 -27.71 8.61 -12.83
N PRO A 962 -27.67 9.93 -13.06
CA PRO A 962 -28.90 10.68 -13.33
C PRO A 962 -29.63 10.26 -14.62
N HIS A 963 -28.86 9.70 -15.56
CA HIS A 963 -29.23 9.29 -16.91
C HIS A 963 -29.55 7.79 -17.04
N CYS A 964 -29.69 7.08 -15.93
CA CYS A 964 -29.84 5.62 -15.93
C CYS A 964 -31.16 5.19 -16.60
N THR A 965 -31.09 4.26 -17.56
CA THR A 965 -32.24 3.81 -18.36
C THR A 965 -33.22 2.88 -17.63
N ILE A 966 -32.96 2.57 -16.36
CA ILE A 966 -33.86 1.82 -15.47
C ILE A 966 -34.41 2.68 -14.33
N ARG A 967 -34.19 3.99 -14.37
CA ARG A 967 -34.54 4.88 -13.25
C ARG A 967 -36.06 4.98 -13.03
N ASP A 968 -36.84 4.85 -14.10
CA ASP A 968 -38.30 4.70 -14.10
C ASP A 968 -38.78 3.35 -13.52
N LEU A 969 -37.86 2.40 -13.33
CA LEU A 969 -38.13 1.08 -12.77
C LEU A 969 -37.62 0.92 -11.33
N ARG A 970 -36.87 1.90 -10.79
CA ARG A 970 -36.37 1.85 -9.39
C ARG A 970 -37.53 1.80 -8.40
N GLY A 971 -37.41 0.98 -7.36
CA GLY A 971 -38.46 0.75 -6.37
C GLY A 971 -39.36 -0.46 -6.67
N LEU A 972 -39.22 -1.10 -7.84
CA LEU A 972 -39.82 -2.40 -8.10
C LEU A 972 -39.01 -3.50 -7.39
N PRO A 973 -39.67 -4.52 -6.81
CA PRO A 973 -38.96 -5.60 -6.14
C PRO A 973 -38.09 -6.40 -7.13
N GLY A 974 -36.92 -6.84 -6.68
CA GLY A 974 -36.10 -7.79 -7.42
C GLY A 974 -36.81 -9.14 -7.62
N ARG A 975 -36.34 -9.92 -8.59
CA ARG A 975 -36.88 -11.27 -8.86
C ARG A 975 -36.55 -12.20 -7.69
N SER A 976 -37.47 -13.08 -7.31
CA SER A 976 -37.16 -14.15 -6.34
C SER A 976 -36.21 -15.18 -6.96
N TYR A 977 -35.55 -15.98 -6.13
CA TYR A 977 -34.68 -17.05 -6.63
C TYR A 977 -35.45 -18.12 -7.41
N GLU A 978 -36.64 -18.48 -6.93
CA GLU A 978 -37.55 -19.44 -7.57
C GLU A 978 -38.04 -18.96 -8.93
N ASP A 979 -38.44 -17.69 -9.04
CA ASP A 979 -38.88 -17.09 -10.31
C ASP A 979 -37.72 -16.98 -11.31
N ALA A 980 -36.48 -16.82 -10.83
CA ALA A 980 -35.30 -16.81 -11.68
C ALA A 980 -35.01 -18.20 -12.24
N LEU A 981 -35.14 -19.26 -11.43
CA LEU A 981 -35.02 -20.65 -11.90
C LEU A 981 -36.12 -21.04 -12.88
N ALA A 982 -37.37 -20.63 -12.62
CA ALA A 982 -38.48 -20.87 -13.52
C ALA A 982 -38.24 -20.26 -14.90
N ALA A 983 -37.70 -19.02 -14.96
CA ALA A 983 -37.33 -18.37 -16.21
C ALA A 983 -36.16 -19.03 -16.94
N LEU A 984 -35.14 -19.52 -16.21
CA LEU A 984 -34.07 -20.31 -16.81
C LEU A 984 -34.62 -21.61 -17.43
N SER A 985 -35.48 -22.33 -16.72
CA SER A 985 -36.12 -23.55 -17.20
C SER A 985 -36.97 -23.28 -18.45
N ALA A 986 -37.82 -22.24 -18.40
CA ALA A 986 -38.61 -21.81 -19.54
C ALA A 986 -37.74 -21.42 -20.74
N GLY A 987 -36.65 -20.67 -20.51
CA GLY A 987 -35.69 -20.27 -21.52
C GLY A 987 -35.03 -21.46 -22.23
N ARG A 988 -34.63 -22.49 -21.46
CA ARG A 988 -34.14 -23.77 -22.01
C ARG A 988 -35.21 -24.50 -22.81
N GLY A 989 -36.45 -24.53 -22.32
CA GLY A 989 -37.59 -25.10 -23.05
C GLY A 989 -37.83 -24.46 -24.42
N ALA A 990 -37.47 -23.17 -24.59
CA ALA A 990 -37.52 -22.47 -25.87
C ALA A 990 -36.20 -22.54 -26.70
N GLY A 991 -35.27 -23.39 -26.30
CA GLY A 991 -34.01 -23.63 -27.00
C GLY A 991 -32.92 -22.58 -26.76
N CYS A 992 -33.03 -21.73 -25.73
CA CYS A 992 -31.97 -20.78 -25.38
C CYS A 992 -30.78 -21.50 -24.75
N ASP A 993 -29.56 -21.21 -25.17
CA ASP A 993 -28.33 -21.85 -24.67
C ASP A 993 -27.24 -20.84 -24.27
N GLU A 994 -27.52 -19.55 -24.37
CA GLU A 994 -26.73 -18.47 -23.80
C GLU A 994 -27.60 -17.68 -22.80
N LEU A 995 -27.02 -17.24 -21.69
CA LEU A 995 -27.69 -16.42 -20.67
C LEU A 995 -27.03 -15.05 -20.62
N VAL A 996 -27.84 -13.99 -20.65
CA VAL A 996 -27.41 -12.62 -20.42
C VAL A 996 -28.15 -12.09 -19.21
N VAL A 997 -27.43 -11.86 -18.11
CA VAL A 997 -27.97 -11.16 -16.94
C VAL A 997 -27.86 -9.68 -17.21
N MET A 998 -29.00 -9.00 -17.32
CA MET A 998 -29.08 -7.62 -17.77
C MET A 998 -29.94 -6.75 -16.85
N ARG A 999 -29.68 -5.43 -16.92
CA ARG A 999 -30.38 -4.37 -16.17
C ARG A 999 -30.15 -4.47 -14.65
N GLY A 1000 -30.07 -3.31 -14.00
CA GLY A 1000 -29.56 -3.22 -12.62
C GLY A 1000 -28.07 -3.58 -12.53
N GLU A 1001 -27.55 -3.65 -11.31
CA GLU A 1001 -26.26 -4.26 -11.03
C GLU A 1001 -26.50 -5.66 -10.47
N GLY A 1002 -26.43 -6.67 -11.35
CA GLY A 1002 -26.73 -8.06 -11.01
C GLY A 1002 -25.86 -8.60 -9.87
N THR A 1003 -24.68 -8.04 -9.65
CA THR A 1003 -23.79 -8.44 -8.54
C THR A 1003 -24.33 -8.07 -7.15
N LEU A 1004 -25.38 -7.25 -7.06
CA LEU A 1004 -26.11 -6.96 -5.82
C LEU A 1004 -27.23 -7.95 -5.53
N TRP A 1005 -27.62 -8.80 -6.50
CA TRP A 1005 -28.72 -9.75 -6.31
C TRP A 1005 -28.24 -10.99 -5.53
N PRO A 1006 -28.83 -11.28 -4.35
CA PRO A 1006 -28.40 -12.39 -3.50
C PRO A 1006 -28.73 -13.72 -4.18
N GLY A 1007 -27.71 -14.43 -4.65
CA GLY A 1007 -27.87 -15.70 -5.34
C GLY A 1007 -27.34 -15.74 -6.78
N LEU A 1008 -26.71 -14.67 -7.29
CA LEU A 1008 -26.27 -14.60 -8.70
C LEU A 1008 -25.35 -15.77 -9.08
N ALA A 1009 -24.42 -16.14 -8.20
CA ALA A 1009 -23.45 -17.20 -8.48
C ALA A 1009 -24.13 -18.58 -8.52
N GLU A 1010 -25.02 -18.83 -7.56
CA GLU A 1010 -25.85 -20.02 -7.45
C GLU A 1010 -26.76 -20.15 -8.68
N LEU A 1011 -27.42 -19.08 -9.08
CA LEU A 1011 -28.27 -19.06 -10.28
C LEU A 1011 -27.46 -19.32 -11.55
N CYS A 1012 -26.25 -18.76 -11.67
CA CYS A 1012 -25.37 -19.05 -12.81
C CYS A 1012 -24.93 -20.52 -12.82
N ALA A 1013 -24.71 -21.13 -11.67
CA ALA A 1013 -24.39 -22.54 -11.56
C ALA A 1013 -25.58 -23.42 -12.01
N GLU A 1014 -26.79 -23.09 -11.57
CA GLU A 1014 -28.03 -23.75 -12.00
C GLU A 1014 -28.25 -23.61 -13.50
N ALA A 1015 -28.06 -22.42 -14.06
CA ALA A 1015 -28.12 -22.20 -15.50
C ALA A 1015 -27.16 -23.13 -16.26
N ARG A 1016 -25.93 -23.31 -15.77
CA ARG A 1016 -24.98 -24.26 -16.37
C ARG A 1016 -25.49 -25.70 -16.28
N GLY A 1017 -26.04 -26.09 -15.13
CA GLY A 1017 -26.68 -27.40 -14.94
C GLY A 1017 -27.81 -27.66 -15.93
N MET A 1018 -28.60 -26.63 -16.24
CA MET A 1018 -29.70 -26.70 -17.21
C MET A 1018 -29.23 -26.68 -18.67
N GLY A 1019 -27.93 -26.42 -18.94
CA GLY A 1019 -27.31 -26.49 -20.27
C GLY A 1019 -27.04 -25.15 -20.95
N TYR A 1020 -27.05 -24.03 -20.21
CA TYR A 1020 -26.53 -22.76 -20.72
C TYR A 1020 -25.00 -22.83 -20.87
N ARG A 1021 -24.52 -22.60 -22.09
CA ARG A 1021 -23.12 -22.77 -22.51
C ARG A 1021 -22.26 -21.51 -22.37
N PHE A 1022 -22.90 -20.35 -22.33
CA PHE A 1022 -22.25 -19.05 -22.19
C PHE A 1022 -23.11 -18.14 -21.30
N ILE A 1023 -22.49 -17.57 -20.26
CA ILE A 1023 -23.16 -16.64 -19.34
C ILE A 1023 -22.47 -15.27 -19.41
N GLN A 1024 -23.22 -14.23 -19.75
CA GLN A 1024 -22.75 -12.85 -19.79
C GLN A 1024 -23.44 -12.00 -18.73
N LEU A 1025 -22.70 -11.10 -18.08
CA LEU A 1025 -23.24 -10.15 -17.12
C LEU A 1025 -23.07 -8.71 -17.62
N GLN A 1026 -24.15 -7.93 -17.66
CA GLN A 1026 -24.07 -6.48 -17.78
C GLN A 1026 -23.77 -5.87 -16.42
N THR A 1027 -22.73 -5.05 -16.31
CA THR A 1027 -22.22 -4.54 -15.02
C THR A 1027 -21.42 -3.26 -15.22
N HIS A 1028 -21.24 -2.45 -14.18
CA HIS A 1028 -20.20 -1.41 -14.15
C HIS A 1028 -18.83 -1.94 -13.66
N ALA A 1029 -18.71 -3.27 -13.49
CA ALA A 1029 -17.51 -4.03 -13.14
C ALA A 1029 -16.85 -3.72 -11.78
N ARG A 1030 -17.40 -2.80 -10.98
CA ARG A 1030 -16.86 -2.44 -9.65
C ARG A 1030 -16.75 -3.66 -8.72
N ALA A 1031 -17.73 -4.56 -8.75
CA ALA A 1031 -17.70 -5.78 -7.95
C ALA A 1031 -16.52 -6.71 -8.30
N PHE A 1032 -16.05 -6.71 -9.55
CA PHE A 1032 -14.86 -7.47 -9.96
C PHE A 1032 -13.55 -6.86 -9.41
N ALA A 1033 -13.55 -5.58 -9.03
CA ALA A 1033 -12.43 -4.96 -8.33
C ALA A 1033 -12.33 -5.41 -6.86
N ARG A 1034 -13.45 -5.78 -6.24
CA ARG A 1034 -13.54 -6.19 -4.82
C ARG A 1034 -13.08 -7.65 -4.65
N PRO A 1035 -12.02 -7.93 -3.87
CA PRO A 1035 -11.48 -9.29 -3.71
C PRO A 1035 -12.51 -10.33 -3.24
N GLN A 1036 -13.45 -9.94 -2.39
CA GLN A 1036 -14.43 -10.82 -1.75
C GLN A 1036 -15.47 -11.40 -2.73
N ALA A 1037 -15.86 -10.63 -3.76
CA ALA A 1037 -16.83 -11.06 -4.77
C ALA A 1037 -16.16 -11.56 -6.06
N ARG A 1038 -14.87 -11.25 -6.27
CA ARG A 1038 -14.17 -11.50 -7.52
C ARG A 1038 -14.16 -12.97 -7.94
N GLU A 1039 -13.82 -13.89 -7.04
CA GLU A 1039 -13.67 -15.31 -7.40
C GLU A 1039 -15.02 -15.93 -7.79
N SER A 1040 -16.07 -15.70 -7.00
CA SER A 1040 -17.42 -16.21 -7.29
C SER A 1040 -17.99 -15.63 -8.57
N LEU A 1041 -17.83 -14.32 -8.80
CA LEU A 1041 -18.29 -13.67 -10.03
C LEU A 1041 -17.51 -14.15 -11.27
N LEU A 1042 -16.18 -14.28 -11.18
CA LEU A 1042 -15.38 -14.83 -12.28
C LEU A 1042 -15.70 -16.29 -12.57
N ALA A 1043 -16.10 -17.09 -11.58
CA ALA A 1043 -16.56 -18.45 -11.78
C ALA A 1043 -17.95 -18.49 -12.43
N ALA A 1044 -18.83 -17.57 -12.03
CA ALA A 1044 -20.22 -17.49 -12.49
C ALA A 1044 -20.32 -17.14 -13.99
N VAL A 1045 -19.53 -16.17 -14.48
CA VAL A 1045 -19.70 -15.62 -15.83
C VAL A 1045 -18.60 -16.03 -16.81
N ASP A 1046 -18.93 -16.16 -18.10
CA ASP A 1046 -17.99 -16.38 -19.21
C ASP A 1046 -17.56 -15.06 -19.89
N GLY A 1047 -18.39 -14.02 -19.75
CA GLY A 1047 -18.09 -12.69 -20.23
C GLY A 1047 -18.82 -11.60 -19.45
N ALA A 1048 -18.41 -10.37 -19.68
CA ALA A 1048 -19.06 -9.19 -19.13
C ALA A 1048 -19.23 -8.11 -20.20
N GLU A 1049 -20.38 -7.48 -20.20
CA GLU A 1049 -20.60 -6.20 -20.84
C GLU A 1049 -20.43 -5.10 -19.78
N VAL A 1050 -19.32 -4.37 -19.88
CA VAL A 1050 -18.93 -3.39 -18.87
C VAL A 1050 -19.33 -2.00 -19.32
N VAL A 1051 -20.20 -1.35 -18.55
CA VAL A 1051 -20.60 0.04 -18.80
C VAL A 1051 -19.53 0.99 -18.27
N LEU A 1052 -18.96 1.82 -19.16
CA LEU A 1052 -17.96 2.83 -18.80
C LEU A 1052 -18.38 4.20 -19.36
N LEU A 1053 -18.61 5.18 -18.48
CA LEU A 1053 -19.28 6.44 -18.83
C LEU A 1053 -18.36 7.52 -19.43
N ALA A 1054 -17.08 7.51 -19.08
CA ALA A 1054 -16.08 8.44 -19.58
C ALA A 1054 -14.68 7.80 -19.55
N PRO A 1055 -13.71 8.31 -20.33
CA PRO A 1055 -12.35 7.80 -20.35
C PRO A 1055 -11.44 8.41 -19.28
N ASP A 1056 -11.97 9.30 -18.43
CA ASP A 1056 -11.28 9.96 -17.32
C ASP A 1056 -12.10 9.93 -16.02
N GLU A 1057 -11.37 9.96 -14.90
CA GLU A 1057 -11.91 9.77 -13.54
C GLU A 1057 -12.93 10.85 -13.17
N ALA A 1058 -12.57 12.13 -13.36
CA ALA A 1058 -13.41 13.25 -12.98
C ALA A 1058 -14.77 13.24 -13.69
N LEU A 1059 -14.79 13.03 -15.01
CA LEU A 1059 -16.04 12.98 -15.75
C LEU A 1059 -16.84 11.70 -15.46
N HIS A 1060 -16.18 10.55 -15.31
CA HIS A 1060 -16.87 9.29 -15.03
C HIS A 1060 -17.60 9.37 -13.68
N GLU A 1061 -16.92 9.84 -12.63
CA GLU A 1061 -17.49 9.97 -11.29
C GLU A 1061 -18.57 11.05 -11.21
N ALA A 1062 -18.40 12.17 -11.93
CA ALA A 1062 -19.44 13.18 -12.04
C ALA A 1062 -20.71 12.70 -12.76
N LEU A 1063 -20.60 11.68 -13.62
CA LEU A 1063 -21.75 11.09 -14.32
C LEU A 1063 -22.47 10.01 -13.49
N CYS A 1064 -21.76 9.29 -12.61
CA CYS A 1064 -22.35 8.22 -11.79
C CYS A 1064 -22.59 8.58 -10.32
N GLY A 1065 -22.04 9.69 -9.83
CA GLY A 1065 -22.23 10.18 -8.47
C GLY A 1065 -21.45 9.44 -7.38
N VAL A 1066 -20.48 8.59 -7.74
CA VAL A 1066 -19.74 7.74 -6.77
C VAL A 1066 -18.22 7.89 -6.90
N PRO A 1067 -17.55 8.50 -5.91
CA PRO A 1067 -16.09 8.60 -5.90
C PRO A 1067 -15.39 7.22 -5.91
N GLY A 1068 -14.31 7.11 -6.66
CA GLY A 1068 -13.52 5.88 -6.84
C GLY A 1068 -14.06 4.90 -7.89
N SER A 1069 -15.28 5.11 -8.42
CA SER A 1069 -15.94 4.14 -9.31
C SER A 1069 -15.17 3.92 -10.61
N PHE A 1070 -14.45 4.93 -11.11
CA PHE A 1070 -13.67 4.82 -12.34
C PHE A 1070 -12.51 3.84 -12.18
N ARG A 1071 -11.73 3.95 -11.09
CA ARG A 1071 -10.60 3.05 -10.82
C ARG A 1071 -11.08 1.62 -10.60
N GLU A 1072 -12.19 1.45 -9.91
CA GLU A 1072 -12.83 0.15 -9.70
C GLU A 1072 -13.31 -0.45 -11.03
N ALA A 1073 -13.98 0.30 -11.89
CA ALA A 1073 -14.41 -0.17 -13.21
C ALA A 1073 -13.21 -0.58 -14.08
N LEU A 1074 -12.13 0.22 -14.11
CA LEU A 1074 -10.90 -0.11 -14.84
C LEU A 1074 -10.21 -1.37 -14.30
N MET A 1075 -10.15 -1.51 -12.96
CA MET A 1075 -9.62 -2.70 -12.33
C MET A 1075 -10.49 -3.94 -12.65
N GLY A 1076 -11.81 -3.81 -12.60
CA GLY A 1076 -12.74 -4.86 -12.96
C GLY A 1076 -12.56 -5.33 -14.41
N ILE A 1077 -12.42 -4.41 -15.35
CA ILE A 1077 -12.09 -4.71 -16.77
C ILE A 1077 -10.77 -5.49 -16.87
N LYS A 1078 -9.72 -5.04 -16.18
CA LYS A 1078 -8.42 -5.74 -16.18
C LYS A 1078 -8.51 -7.15 -15.58
N VAL A 1079 -9.27 -7.31 -14.51
CA VAL A 1079 -9.49 -8.60 -13.84
C VAL A 1079 -10.23 -9.57 -14.78
N LEU A 1080 -11.29 -9.10 -15.44
CA LEU A 1080 -12.04 -9.88 -16.43
C LEU A 1080 -11.15 -10.31 -17.61
N LEU A 1081 -10.39 -9.37 -18.18
CA LEU A 1081 -9.45 -9.66 -19.28
C LEU A 1081 -8.33 -10.61 -18.85
N GLY A 1082 -7.74 -10.40 -17.67
CA GLY A 1082 -6.69 -11.25 -17.10
C GLY A 1082 -7.16 -12.68 -16.81
N ALA A 1083 -8.45 -12.85 -16.49
CA ALA A 1083 -9.10 -14.15 -16.34
C ALA A 1083 -9.53 -14.78 -17.68
N GLY A 1084 -9.23 -14.15 -18.82
CA GLY A 1084 -9.58 -14.63 -20.16
C GLY A 1084 -11.08 -14.58 -20.46
N LYS A 1085 -11.85 -13.72 -19.77
CA LYS A 1085 -13.28 -13.54 -20.00
C LYS A 1085 -13.53 -12.68 -21.24
N ALA A 1086 -14.67 -12.91 -21.90
CA ALA A 1086 -15.08 -12.05 -23.00
C ALA A 1086 -15.52 -10.68 -22.45
N VAL A 1087 -14.85 -9.60 -22.85
CA VAL A 1087 -15.18 -8.23 -22.42
C VAL A 1087 -15.65 -7.40 -23.60
N LEU A 1088 -16.83 -6.82 -23.46
CA LEU A 1088 -17.36 -5.74 -24.29
C LEU A 1088 -17.46 -4.50 -23.41
N VAL A 1089 -16.88 -3.37 -23.82
CA VAL A 1089 -17.11 -2.11 -23.11
C VAL A 1089 -18.23 -1.33 -23.80
N THR A 1090 -19.30 -1.05 -23.06
CA THR A 1090 -20.44 -0.28 -23.55
C THR A 1090 -20.34 1.15 -23.03
N VAL A 1091 -20.45 2.11 -23.93
CA VAL A 1091 -20.34 3.54 -23.66
C VAL A 1091 -21.69 4.19 -23.97
N PRO A 1092 -22.49 4.55 -22.94
CA PRO A 1092 -23.68 5.36 -23.13
C PRO A 1092 -23.31 6.72 -23.72
N VAL A 1093 -23.95 7.10 -24.82
CA VAL A 1093 -23.72 8.37 -25.52
C VAL A 1093 -24.57 9.45 -24.86
N LEU A 1094 -23.93 10.30 -24.07
CA LEU A 1094 -24.55 11.32 -23.24
C LEU A 1094 -24.09 12.71 -23.68
N ARG A 1095 -24.93 13.73 -23.48
CA ARG A 1095 -24.60 15.12 -23.82
C ARG A 1095 -23.26 15.56 -23.23
N ARG A 1096 -22.96 15.16 -22.00
CA ARG A 1096 -21.74 15.51 -21.27
C ARG A 1096 -20.48 14.72 -21.68
N ASN A 1097 -20.59 13.62 -22.43
CA ASN A 1097 -19.43 12.82 -22.85
C ASN A 1097 -19.18 12.80 -24.37
N LEU A 1098 -19.99 13.51 -25.17
CA LEU A 1098 -19.83 13.59 -26.64
C LEU A 1098 -18.39 13.93 -27.07
N GLY A 1099 -17.78 14.94 -26.44
CA GLY A 1099 -16.41 15.39 -26.74
C GLY A 1099 -15.30 14.43 -26.29
N ARG A 1100 -15.64 13.27 -25.72
CA ARG A 1100 -14.68 12.31 -25.14
C ARG A 1100 -14.77 10.92 -25.76
N LEU A 1101 -15.68 10.66 -26.70
CA LEU A 1101 -15.86 9.33 -27.27
C LEU A 1101 -14.62 8.79 -28.00
N GLU A 1102 -13.83 9.65 -28.65
CA GLU A 1102 -12.58 9.29 -29.32
C GLU A 1102 -11.51 8.78 -28.35
N ALA A 1103 -11.44 9.38 -27.16
CA ALA A 1103 -10.45 9.03 -26.15
C ALA A 1103 -10.64 7.62 -25.56
N PHE A 1104 -11.81 6.99 -25.74
CA PHE A 1104 -12.00 5.58 -25.40
C PHE A 1104 -11.10 4.65 -26.24
N ALA A 1105 -10.77 5.01 -27.48
CA ALA A 1105 -9.91 4.17 -28.32
C ALA A 1105 -8.53 3.96 -27.67
N ALA A 1106 -7.90 5.04 -27.19
CA ALA A 1106 -6.60 4.99 -26.52
C ALA A 1106 -6.68 4.25 -25.18
N LEU A 1107 -7.70 4.55 -24.37
CA LEU A 1107 -7.91 3.90 -23.08
C LEU A 1107 -8.10 2.39 -23.23
N LEU A 1108 -9.01 1.96 -24.10
CA LEU A 1108 -9.35 0.55 -24.28
C LEU A 1108 -8.21 -0.24 -24.93
N LYS A 1109 -7.46 0.36 -25.87
CA LYS A 1109 -6.22 -0.22 -26.40
C LYS A 1109 -5.19 -0.46 -25.29
N LYS A 1110 -4.99 0.51 -24.38
CA LYS A 1110 -4.07 0.38 -23.23
C LYS A 1110 -4.54 -0.68 -22.22
N LEU A 1111 -5.85 -0.87 -22.07
CA LEU A 1111 -6.42 -1.92 -21.21
C LEU A 1111 -6.38 -3.32 -21.85
N GLY A 1112 -6.22 -3.40 -23.18
CA GLY A 1112 -6.31 -4.65 -23.94
C GLY A 1112 -7.75 -5.11 -24.18
N ALA A 1113 -8.74 -4.21 -24.10
CA ALA A 1113 -10.13 -4.54 -24.38
C ALA A 1113 -10.37 -4.65 -25.90
N PRO A 1114 -10.90 -5.78 -26.41
CA PRO A 1114 -10.95 -6.04 -27.85
C PRO A 1114 -12.15 -5.41 -28.57
N ARG A 1115 -13.15 -4.91 -27.83
CA ARG A 1115 -14.45 -4.49 -28.38
C ARG A 1115 -15.02 -3.29 -27.61
N VAL A 1116 -15.67 -2.38 -28.35
CA VAL A 1116 -16.43 -1.25 -27.79
C VAL A 1116 -17.79 -1.13 -28.48
N GLN A 1117 -18.82 -0.81 -27.71
CA GLN A 1117 -20.16 -0.48 -28.21
C GLN A 1117 -20.53 0.94 -27.79
N PHE A 1118 -20.96 1.76 -28.75
CA PHE A 1118 -21.57 3.05 -28.45
C PHE A 1118 -23.09 2.91 -28.43
N ASN A 1119 -23.69 3.15 -27.27
CA ASN A 1119 -25.12 2.93 -27.03
C ASN A 1119 -25.82 4.29 -26.85
N PHE A 1120 -26.82 4.58 -27.69
CA PHE A 1120 -27.69 5.74 -27.49
C PHE A 1120 -28.82 5.38 -26.52
N PRO A 1121 -28.84 5.96 -25.31
CA PRO A 1121 -29.74 5.52 -24.25
C PRO A 1121 -31.21 5.85 -24.55
N ARG A 1122 -32.11 5.01 -24.04
CA ARG A 1122 -33.56 5.27 -24.04
C ARG A 1122 -33.88 6.49 -23.16
N PRO A 1123 -34.73 7.42 -23.63
CA PRO A 1123 -35.28 8.46 -22.77
C PRO A 1123 -36.13 7.91 -21.62
N VAL A 1124 -36.01 8.49 -20.43
CA VAL A 1124 -36.67 8.02 -19.22
C VAL A 1124 -37.74 9.02 -18.80
N GLN A 1125 -38.95 8.51 -18.54
CA GLN A 1125 -40.08 9.28 -18.01
C GLN A 1125 -40.27 8.95 -16.54
N LEU A 1126 -40.14 9.96 -15.68
CA LEU A 1126 -40.43 9.84 -14.24
C LEU A 1126 -41.79 10.49 -13.95
N ALA A 1127 -42.37 10.24 -12.76
CA ALA A 1127 -43.61 10.89 -12.32
C ALA A 1127 -43.56 12.44 -12.38
N ARG A 1128 -42.35 13.01 -12.24
CA ARG A 1128 -42.08 14.46 -12.32
C ARG A 1128 -41.79 15.00 -13.72
N GLY A 1129 -41.98 14.19 -14.76
CA GLY A 1129 -41.69 14.53 -16.16
C GLY A 1129 -40.50 13.78 -16.76
N VAL A 1130 -40.17 14.12 -18.00
CA VAL A 1130 -39.14 13.44 -18.80
C VAL A 1130 -37.74 13.95 -18.47
N VAL A 1131 -36.77 13.05 -18.31
CA VAL A 1131 -35.38 13.40 -18.00
C VAL A 1131 -34.63 13.71 -19.31
N ILE A 1132 -34.69 14.97 -19.74
CA ILE A 1132 -34.16 15.42 -21.04
C ILE A 1132 -32.68 15.82 -20.97
N GLU A 1133 -32.23 16.35 -19.82
CA GLU A 1133 -30.89 16.94 -19.65
C GLU A 1133 -29.71 16.06 -20.14
N PRO A 1134 -29.64 14.75 -19.85
CA PRO A 1134 -28.48 13.95 -20.22
C PRO A 1134 -28.48 13.47 -21.69
N LEU A 1135 -29.60 13.59 -22.41
CA LEU A 1135 -29.77 13.09 -23.77
C LEU A 1135 -29.25 14.09 -24.82
N PRO A 1136 -28.29 13.73 -25.68
CA PRO A 1136 -27.91 14.56 -26.81
C PRO A 1136 -28.95 14.48 -27.94
N ARG A 1137 -28.91 15.45 -28.88
CA ARG A 1137 -29.59 15.32 -30.17
C ARG A 1137 -28.99 14.13 -30.93
N LEU A 1138 -29.80 13.42 -31.72
CA LEU A 1138 -29.36 12.29 -32.54
C LEU A 1138 -28.29 12.69 -33.55
N SER A 1139 -28.37 13.89 -34.13
CA SER A 1139 -27.33 14.44 -35.01
C SER A 1139 -25.97 14.52 -34.32
N ASP A 1140 -25.96 15.09 -33.11
CA ASP A 1140 -24.73 15.36 -32.34
C ASP A 1140 -24.13 14.05 -31.83
N ALA A 1141 -24.99 13.14 -31.38
CA ALA A 1141 -24.61 11.79 -30.99
C ALA A 1141 -24.00 11.01 -32.15
N ALA A 1142 -24.63 11.05 -33.33
CA ALA A 1142 -24.15 10.36 -34.51
C ALA A 1142 -22.78 10.88 -34.97
N GLU A 1143 -22.58 12.20 -34.97
CA GLU A 1143 -21.30 12.80 -35.31
C GLU A 1143 -20.19 12.36 -34.34
N ALA A 1144 -20.44 12.44 -33.04
CA ALA A 1144 -19.48 12.01 -32.02
C ALA A 1144 -19.19 10.49 -32.10
N VAL A 1145 -20.21 9.67 -32.35
CA VAL A 1145 -20.06 8.21 -32.52
C VAL A 1145 -19.25 7.87 -33.76
N ARG A 1146 -19.43 8.57 -34.89
CA ARG A 1146 -18.59 8.35 -36.09
C ARG A 1146 -17.11 8.58 -35.77
N ARG A 1147 -16.78 9.67 -35.08
CA ARG A 1147 -15.38 9.95 -34.71
C ARG A 1147 -14.84 8.90 -33.73
N GLY A 1148 -15.60 8.60 -32.67
CA GLY A 1148 -15.22 7.57 -31.68
C GLY A 1148 -15.04 6.18 -32.30
N ALA A 1149 -15.94 5.77 -33.19
CA ALA A 1149 -15.88 4.51 -33.91
C ALA A 1149 -14.66 4.42 -34.82
N ARG A 1150 -14.36 5.47 -35.60
CA ARG A 1150 -13.17 5.49 -36.46
C ARG A 1150 -11.87 5.44 -35.65
N ALA A 1151 -11.80 6.19 -34.54
CA ALA A 1151 -10.65 6.12 -33.64
C ALA A 1151 -10.46 4.70 -33.06
N ALA A 1152 -11.55 4.04 -32.65
CA ALA A 1152 -11.51 2.68 -32.12
C ALA A 1152 -11.10 1.64 -33.19
N LEU A 1153 -11.64 1.75 -34.41
CA LEU A 1153 -11.24 0.91 -35.55
C LEU A 1153 -9.75 1.10 -35.89
N GLY A 1154 -9.27 2.35 -35.94
CA GLY A 1154 -7.85 2.68 -36.15
C GLY A 1154 -6.94 2.17 -35.03
N ALA A 1155 -7.46 2.04 -33.81
CA ALA A 1155 -6.76 1.43 -32.68
C ALA A 1155 -6.80 -0.12 -32.70
N GLY A 1156 -7.50 -0.74 -33.65
CA GLY A 1156 -7.61 -2.19 -33.82
C GLY A 1156 -8.75 -2.86 -33.02
N LEU A 1157 -9.71 -2.08 -32.51
CA LEU A 1157 -10.85 -2.59 -31.77
C LEU A 1157 -12.02 -2.94 -32.71
N LYS A 1158 -12.88 -3.88 -32.29
CA LYS A 1158 -14.17 -4.09 -32.96
C LYS A 1158 -15.21 -3.13 -32.42
N VAL A 1159 -15.95 -2.49 -33.30
CA VAL A 1159 -16.96 -1.48 -32.95
C VAL A 1159 -18.36 -1.97 -33.26
N SER A 1160 -19.31 -1.69 -32.37
CA SER A 1160 -20.75 -1.80 -32.63
C SER A 1160 -21.51 -0.57 -32.13
N THR A 1161 -22.73 -0.38 -32.63
CA THR A 1161 -23.61 0.72 -32.21
C THR A 1161 -25.00 0.21 -31.87
N GLU A 1162 -25.65 0.82 -30.87
CA GLU A 1162 -27.00 0.48 -30.41
C GLU A 1162 -27.83 1.75 -30.23
N GLY A 1163 -29.12 1.68 -30.55
CA GLY A 1163 -30.06 2.79 -30.34
C GLY A 1163 -29.95 3.97 -31.33
N LEU A 1164 -29.08 3.89 -32.35
CA LEU A 1164 -28.93 4.92 -33.39
C LEU A 1164 -29.59 4.51 -34.72
N PRO A 1165 -30.40 5.38 -35.35
CA PRO A 1165 -30.92 5.15 -36.70
C PRO A 1165 -29.80 4.99 -37.75
N LEU A 1166 -29.92 3.99 -38.63
CA LEU A 1166 -28.90 3.69 -39.67
C LEU A 1166 -28.63 4.84 -40.62
N CYS A 1167 -29.60 5.73 -40.83
CA CYS A 1167 -29.42 6.91 -41.67
C CYS A 1167 -28.44 7.94 -41.11
N LEU A 1168 -28.15 7.86 -39.80
CA LEU A 1168 -27.18 8.69 -39.13
C LEU A 1168 -25.82 8.00 -39.03
N LEU A 1169 -25.65 6.80 -39.56
CA LEU A 1169 -24.39 6.08 -39.58
C LEU A 1169 -23.81 5.98 -41.00
N ASP A 1170 -22.49 6.05 -41.07
CA ASP A 1170 -21.74 5.84 -42.30
C ASP A 1170 -21.87 4.39 -42.77
N ALA A 1171 -21.75 4.14 -44.07
CA ALA A 1171 -22.03 2.82 -44.66
C ALA A 1171 -21.18 1.68 -44.05
N ASP A 1172 -19.94 1.97 -43.66
CA ASP A 1172 -18.99 1.07 -43.00
C ASP A 1172 -19.32 0.80 -41.52
N LEU A 1173 -20.07 1.69 -40.86
CA LEU A 1173 -20.51 1.53 -39.47
C LEU A 1173 -21.88 0.82 -39.36
N ARG A 1174 -22.67 0.77 -40.44
CA ARG A 1174 -23.99 0.11 -40.48
C ARG A 1174 -23.95 -1.40 -40.22
N PRO A 1175 -22.97 -2.20 -40.72
CA PRO A 1175 -22.88 -3.63 -40.40
C PRO A 1175 -22.63 -3.93 -38.92
N GLY A 1176 -22.07 -2.95 -38.18
CA GLY A 1176 -21.89 -3.01 -36.73
C GLY A 1176 -23.06 -2.46 -35.93
N ALA A 1177 -24.12 -1.96 -36.58
CA ALA A 1177 -25.34 -1.52 -35.95
C ALA A 1177 -26.34 -2.68 -35.78
N GLU A 1178 -27.20 -2.59 -34.78
CA GLU A 1178 -28.28 -3.55 -34.53
C GLU A 1178 -29.16 -3.72 -35.78
N SER A 1179 -29.12 -4.91 -36.39
CA SER A 1179 -30.00 -5.30 -37.50
C SER A 1179 -31.02 -6.33 -37.03
N ALA A 1180 -32.18 -6.39 -37.68
CA ALA A 1180 -33.31 -7.25 -37.29
C ALA A 1180 -32.94 -8.73 -37.04
N GLY A 1181 -31.99 -9.29 -37.80
CA GLY A 1181 -31.54 -10.68 -37.64
C GLY A 1181 -30.66 -10.94 -36.41
N ALA A 1182 -30.17 -9.89 -35.73
CA ALA A 1182 -29.51 -10.07 -34.43
C ALA A 1182 -30.54 -10.44 -33.35
N TRP A 1183 -31.73 -9.84 -33.39
CA TRP A 1183 -32.77 -9.94 -32.36
C TRP A 1183 -33.64 -11.20 -32.44
N GLU A 1184 -33.76 -11.82 -33.62
CA GLU A 1184 -34.44 -13.13 -33.78
C GLU A 1184 -33.79 -14.26 -32.95
N ARG A 1185 -32.57 -14.04 -32.44
CA ARG A 1185 -31.84 -14.95 -31.55
C ARG A 1185 -32.09 -14.70 -30.07
N PHE A 1186 -32.88 -13.70 -29.68
CA PHE A 1186 -33.08 -13.33 -28.27
C PHE A 1186 -34.51 -13.67 -27.81
N ARG A 1187 -34.62 -14.36 -26.67
CA ARG A 1187 -35.84 -14.42 -25.87
C ARG A 1187 -35.60 -13.55 -24.64
N ALA A 1188 -36.31 -12.43 -24.53
CA ALA A 1188 -36.31 -11.63 -23.31
C ALA A 1188 -37.35 -12.21 -22.34
N ASP A 1189 -36.93 -12.46 -21.10
CA ASP A 1189 -37.84 -12.79 -20.00
C ASP A 1189 -37.85 -11.59 -19.03
N ASP A 1190 -38.89 -10.77 -19.17
CA ASP A 1190 -39.06 -9.56 -18.40
C ASP A 1190 -39.40 -9.91 -16.94
N LEU A 1191 -38.79 -9.17 -16.00
CA LEU A 1191 -39.08 -9.31 -14.57
C LEU A 1191 -40.57 -9.06 -14.33
N ASN A 1192 -41.31 -10.09 -13.92
CA ASN A 1192 -42.75 -10.05 -13.61
C ASN A 1192 -43.66 -9.57 -14.77
N GLY A 1193 -43.31 -9.84 -16.04
CA GLY A 1193 -44.15 -9.45 -17.19
C GLY A 1193 -44.19 -7.94 -17.46
N LEU A 1194 -43.27 -7.18 -16.87
CA LEU A 1194 -43.11 -5.74 -17.12
C LEU A 1194 -42.46 -5.53 -18.49
N HIS A 1195 -43.29 -5.46 -19.52
CA HIS A 1195 -42.87 -5.07 -20.87
C HIS A 1195 -42.31 -3.65 -20.86
N ASP A 1196 -40.99 -3.52 -20.77
CA ASP A 1196 -40.28 -2.23 -20.79
C ASP A 1196 -39.96 -1.75 -22.22
N GLY A 1197 -40.59 -2.35 -23.22
CA GLY A 1197 -40.45 -2.01 -24.64
C GLY A 1197 -39.10 -2.42 -25.26
N LEU A 1198 -38.31 -3.27 -24.59
CA LEU A 1198 -37.04 -3.78 -25.12
C LEU A 1198 -37.11 -5.19 -25.72
N GLY A 1199 -38.09 -6.03 -25.35
CA GLY A 1199 -38.27 -7.36 -25.93
C GLY A 1199 -38.64 -7.36 -27.42
N SER A 1200 -39.10 -6.21 -27.93
CA SER A 1200 -39.74 -6.01 -29.24
C SER A 1200 -39.26 -4.73 -29.94
N GLN A 1201 -37.99 -4.34 -29.77
CA GLN A 1201 -37.46 -3.02 -30.18
C GLN A 1201 -37.74 -2.58 -31.63
N ILE A 1202 -38.02 -3.49 -32.57
CA ILE A 1202 -38.42 -3.10 -33.94
C ILE A 1202 -39.93 -2.88 -34.07
N GLN A 1203 -40.75 -3.63 -33.33
CA GLN A 1203 -42.21 -3.56 -33.41
C GLN A 1203 -42.78 -2.35 -32.66
N ASP A 1204 -42.13 -1.90 -31.58
CA ASP A 1204 -42.65 -0.81 -30.72
C ASP A 1204 -42.06 0.58 -31.02
N ARG A 1205 -41.07 0.68 -31.91
CA ARG A 1205 -40.52 1.98 -32.32
C ARG A 1205 -41.32 2.54 -33.50
N PRO A 1206 -41.93 3.73 -33.37
CA PRO A 1206 -42.80 4.30 -34.39
C PRO A 1206 -42.05 4.45 -35.70
N GLU A 1207 -42.77 4.37 -36.82
CA GLU A 1207 -42.25 4.71 -38.15
C GLU A 1207 -42.68 6.13 -38.52
N PRO A 1208 -41.83 7.16 -38.32
CA PRO A 1208 -42.18 8.52 -38.69
C PRO A 1208 -42.44 8.60 -40.19
N ARG A 1209 -43.27 9.54 -40.63
CA ARG A 1209 -43.59 9.75 -42.06
C ARG A 1209 -42.32 9.82 -42.93
N ALA A 1210 -41.27 10.45 -42.43
CA ALA A 1210 -39.97 10.57 -43.09
C ALA A 1210 -39.30 9.22 -43.40
N CYS A 1211 -39.56 8.16 -42.64
CA CYS A 1211 -38.91 6.84 -42.80
C CYS A 1211 -39.65 5.89 -43.76
N ARG A 1212 -40.90 6.18 -44.14
CA ARG A 1212 -41.73 5.29 -44.97
C ARG A 1212 -41.13 4.97 -46.34
N ARG A 1213 -40.38 5.93 -46.89
CA ARG A 1213 -39.70 5.81 -48.19
C ARG A 1213 -38.27 5.25 -48.11
N CYS A 1214 -37.75 4.96 -46.91
CA CYS A 1214 -36.38 4.48 -46.72
C CYS A 1214 -36.23 3.01 -47.15
N GLY A 1215 -35.21 2.69 -47.94
CA GLY A 1215 -34.85 1.34 -48.38
C GLY A 1215 -34.40 0.44 -47.23
N LEU A 1216 -33.77 1.02 -46.20
CA LEU A 1216 -33.34 0.30 -44.99
C LEU A 1216 -34.41 0.24 -43.88
N ARG A 1217 -35.65 0.68 -44.11
CA ARG A 1217 -36.68 0.81 -43.06
C ARG A 1217 -36.97 -0.50 -42.29
N LYS A 1218 -36.86 -1.65 -42.96
CA LYS A 1218 -37.08 -2.99 -42.36
C LYS A 1218 -35.89 -3.49 -41.53
N LYS A 1219 -34.70 -2.90 -41.71
CA LYS A 1219 -33.45 -3.31 -41.05
C LYS A 1219 -32.95 -2.28 -40.04
N CYS A 1220 -33.48 -1.06 -40.07
CA CYS A 1220 -33.09 0.04 -39.19
C CYS A 1220 -33.68 -0.15 -37.78
N PRO A 1221 -32.89 0.01 -36.70
CA PRO A 1221 -33.41 -0.09 -35.35
C PRO A 1221 -34.35 1.08 -34.99
N ARG A 1222 -34.45 2.13 -35.83
CA ARG A 1222 -35.24 3.36 -35.57
C ARG A 1222 -34.80 4.06 -34.26
N THR A 1223 -35.56 5.04 -33.80
CA THR A 1223 -35.32 5.75 -32.52
C THR A 1223 -36.51 5.57 -31.57
N TRP A 1224 -36.37 6.05 -30.34
CA TRP A 1224 -37.35 5.88 -29.27
C TRP A 1224 -38.60 6.76 -29.47
N PRO A 1225 -39.83 6.26 -29.16
CA PRO A 1225 -41.05 7.07 -29.25
C PRO A 1225 -40.95 8.38 -28.46
N LEU A 1226 -40.52 8.28 -27.20
CA LEU A 1226 -40.35 9.44 -26.32
C LEU A 1226 -39.28 10.42 -26.82
N TYR A 1227 -38.27 9.96 -27.57
CA TYR A 1227 -37.31 10.87 -28.20
C TYR A 1227 -38.02 11.73 -29.27
N LEU A 1228 -38.87 11.11 -30.10
CA LEU A 1228 -39.61 11.82 -31.15
C LEU A 1228 -40.64 12.79 -30.59
N GLU A 1229 -41.24 12.49 -29.45
CA GLU A 1229 -42.12 13.42 -28.74
C GLU A 1229 -41.38 14.67 -28.26
N ILE A 1230 -40.15 14.51 -27.73
CA ILE A 1230 -39.34 15.63 -27.23
C ILE A 1230 -38.71 16.45 -28.36
N PHE A 1231 -38.15 15.77 -29.37
CA PHE A 1231 -37.23 16.39 -30.33
C PHE A 1231 -37.73 16.39 -31.79
N GLY A 1232 -38.82 15.67 -32.07
CA GLY A 1232 -39.39 15.51 -33.41
C GLY A 1232 -38.61 14.55 -34.31
N SER A 1233 -39.10 14.34 -35.53
CA SER A 1233 -38.45 13.48 -36.55
C SER A 1233 -37.51 14.24 -37.49
N GLY A 1234 -37.26 15.52 -37.26
CA GLY A 1234 -36.56 16.42 -38.19
C GLY A 1234 -35.09 16.09 -38.42
N GLU A 1235 -34.48 15.26 -37.57
CA GLU A 1235 -33.08 14.82 -37.68
C GLU A 1235 -32.93 13.57 -38.58
N LEU A 1236 -34.03 12.85 -38.85
CA LEU A 1236 -34.00 11.62 -39.63
C LEU A 1236 -33.89 11.94 -41.12
N ARG A 1237 -33.04 11.19 -41.82
CA ARG A 1237 -32.82 11.31 -43.27
C ARG A 1237 -33.10 9.95 -43.93
N PRO A 1238 -34.21 9.72 -44.64
CA PRO A 1238 -34.42 8.43 -45.28
C PRO A 1238 -33.31 8.12 -46.28
N LEU A 1239 -32.78 6.91 -46.23
CA LEU A 1239 -31.87 6.39 -47.25
C LEU A 1239 -32.74 5.84 -48.37
N LEU A 1240 -32.90 6.63 -49.43
CA LEU A 1240 -33.63 6.23 -50.63
C LEU A 1240 -32.70 5.34 -51.47
N ASP A 1241 -33.24 4.27 -52.06
CA ASP A 1241 -32.44 3.38 -52.91
C ASP A 1241 -31.90 4.17 -54.11
N GLY A 1242 -30.58 4.10 -54.29
CA GLY A 1242 -29.82 4.50 -55.46
C GLY A 1242 -28.81 3.41 -55.73
#